data_AF-A0A8T5N2F1-F1
#
_entry.id   AF-A0A8T5N2F1-F1
#
_cell.length_a   1.000
_cell.length_b   1.000
_cell.length_c   1.000
_cell.angle_alpha   90.00
_cell.angle_beta   90.00
_cell.angle_gamma   90.00
#
_symmetry.space_group_name_H-M   'P 1'
#
loop_
_entity.id
_entity.type
_entity.pdbx_description
1 polymer ?
#
loop_
_entity_poly.entity_id
_entity_poly.type
_entity_poly.pdbx_seq_one_letter_code
_entity_poly.pdbx_strand_id
1 'polypeptide(L)'
;MRDNSITRIFAIGFIIAALMFSSIFMGMVDTQSIDSHGTPETAAHLFYNVTDSPPAETGPRSHPAPSPHYDTPIISGWNFISFPVTAAGSPESVLNDAGGDTTWSVVKWYNPQTPANPWKTYRIGATTNDLNYIDNTMGLWVYITDPGSDEMLSVNGEEPGVTQILLYAGWNLVGYPSRVQVSASETLPLTVDIMSYYQTLSPYIIDTADLAGVTLETGHGYWVHSTSDITWDVVNPEPIRQTAEFERMQGVLIRYTLGISYDVIAEIAEEDIVYTLVRSTTVMNQAINFYGNNGVNLANCEWIIADSDSYWTRDYGPWWITDENGDFGIVDFPYNRPRPADNAVPAAVASYLGVPLDYMDVYHAGGNYMTDGQGISVSTDLVLEENAGLTETQVRQLHKDYLNIDTYHIVPDANGEYIKHIDCWAKYLDVDKIMIREVPVEHIQYDEIEAAVDYFESQISAYGTPYQVYRVYTPNDEPYSNCLILNDKVLLPIMGGSWDDEAIASYQAAMPGYEIIGFTGTWESTDALHCRTRGIPDLGMLYIQHFPVRGPKPDSEPIEIKAKITAYSGSDITAQELCWKLSTEPTYHVVPMSQVTGNQYTAFIPGQVPGVTIQYYIHASDASGRDETNPLIGIPDPHVFTVT
;
A
#
# COMPACT_ATOMS: atom_id res chain seq x y z
N MET A 1 25.03 85.05 40.58
CA MET A 1 26.26 84.28 40.85
C MET A 1 26.31 84.01 42.34
N ARG A 2 26.54 82.81 42.86
CA ARG A 2 26.69 81.45 42.30
C ARG A 2 26.88 80.53 43.53
N ASP A 3 26.59 79.26 43.33
CA ASP A 3 27.19 78.10 44.01
C ASP A 3 27.11 77.99 45.53
N ASN A 4 26.42 76.94 46.01
CA ASN A 4 27.14 75.79 46.54
C ASN A 4 26.16 74.66 46.96
N SER A 5 26.50 73.45 46.51
CA SER A 5 26.26 72.17 47.19
C SER A 5 24.85 71.88 47.74
N ILE A 6 23.99 71.31 46.89
CA ILE A 6 22.99 70.34 47.34
C ILE A 6 23.31 69.00 46.66
N THR A 7 23.87 68.14 47.50
CA THR A 7 24.42 66.83 47.22
C THR A 7 23.32 65.79 47.44
N ARG A 8 23.19 64.82 46.51
CA ARG A 8 22.73 63.45 46.77
C ARG A 8 21.45 63.26 47.62
N ILE A 9 20.27 63.63 47.13
CA ILE A 9 18.97 63.08 47.60
C ILE A 9 17.98 62.98 46.42
N PHE A 10 18.32 62.23 45.37
CA PHE A 10 17.34 61.87 44.32
C PHE A 10 17.49 60.43 43.78
N ALA A 11 18.28 59.57 44.45
CA ALA A 11 18.51 58.18 44.03
C ALA A 11 18.05 57.11 45.03
N ILE A 12 17.30 57.47 46.09
CA ILE A 12 16.83 56.51 47.13
C ILE A 12 15.29 56.52 47.27
N GLY A 13 14.58 57.39 46.55
CA GLY A 13 13.11 57.50 46.62
C GLY A 13 12.31 56.56 45.69
N PHE A 14 12.94 55.94 44.68
CA PHE A 14 12.24 55.09 43.71
C PHE A 14 12.49 53.58 43.90
N ILE A 15 13.42 53.19 44.77
CA ILE A 15 13.75 51.77 45.01
C ILE A 15 12.86 51.15 46.11
N ILE A 16 12.23 51.95 46.98
CA ILE A 16 11.34 51.42 48.03
C ILE A 16 9.87 51.28 47.58
N ALA A 17 9.45 51.98 46.51
CA ALA A 17 8.12 51.81 45.93
C ALA A 17 8.03 50.59 44.97
N ALA A 18 9.14 50.21 44.33
CA ALA A 18 9.20 49.03 43.46
C ALA A 18 9.37 47.70 44.24
N LEU A 19 9.96 47.74 45.45
CA LEU A 19 10.13 46.55 46.31
C LEU A 19 8.92 46.24 47.21
N MET A 20 7.97 47.18 47.36
CA MET A 20 6.71 46.91 48.07
C MET A 20 5.55 46.47 47.17
N PHE A 21 5.70 46.51 45.84
CA PHE A 21 4.73 45.90 44.92
C PHE A 21 5.11 44.47 44.48
N SER A 22 6.37 44.05 44.65
CA SER A 22 6.81 42.69 44.28
C SER A 22 6.58 41.62 45.36
N SER A 23 5.90 41.94 46.47
CA SER A 23 5.69 41.01 47.59
C SER A 23 4.21 40.72 47.90
N ILE A 24 3.27 41.13 47.04
CA ILE A 24 1.82 40.85 47.20
C ILE A 24 1.17 40.16 45.97
N PHE A 25 1.88 40.01 44.85
CA PHE A 25 1.46 39.16 43.73
C PHE A 25 2.53 38.10 43.42
N MET A 26 2.79 37.25 44.40
CA MET A 26 3.39 35.94 44.16
C MET A 26 2.29 34.90 44.39
N GLY A 27 1.17 35.10 43.68
CA GLY A 27 0.10 34.12 43.55
C GLY A 27 0.28 33.45 42.19
N MET A 28 0.60 32.16 42.22
CA MET A 28 0.53 31.17 41.13
C MET A 28 0.46 31.77 39.71
N VAL A 29 1.62 31.88 39.05
CA VAL A 29 1.64 31.90 37.59
C VAL A 29 1.25 30.49 37.15
N ASP A 30 0.07 30.34 36.54
CA ASP A 30 -0.38 29.08 35.94
C ASP A 30 0.47 28.86 34.67
N THR A 31 1.54 28.06 34.80
CA THR A 31 2.45 27.71 33.71
C THR A 31 1.78 26.89 32.59
N GLN A 32 0.48 26.61 32.70
CA GLN A 32 -0.36 25.91 31.74
C GLN A 32 -1.40 26.83 31.04
N SER A 33 -1.21 28.15 31.13
CA SER A 33 -2.00 29.13 30.38
C SER A 33 -1.46 29.34 28.96
N ILE A 34 -2.35 29.67 28.02
CA ILE A 34 -2.08 29.91 26.60
C ILE A 34 -2.79 31.21 26.21
N ASP A 35 -2.15 32.08 25.42
CA ASP A 35 -2.71 33.38 25.01
C ASP A 35 -3.77 33.29 23.88
N SER A 36 -4.22 34.45 23.39
CA SER A 36 -5.30 34.55 22.39
C SER A 36 -4.99 33.94 21.02
N HIS A 37 -3.71 33.68 20.71
CA HIS A 37 -3.27 33.00 19.49
C HIS A 37 -2.71 31.60 19.75
N GLY A 38 -2.74 31.11 20.98
CA GLY A 38 -2.28 29.76 21.26
C GLY A 38 -0.83 29.68 21.79
N THR A 39 -0.15 30.79 22.09
CA THR A 39 1.23 30.74 22.61
C THR A 39 1.29 30.68 24.15
N PRO A 40 2.00 29.71 24.77
CA PRO A 40 2.18 29.65 26.23
C PRO A 40 3.11 30.75 26.78
N GLU A 41 2.83 31.29 27.99
CA GLU A 41 3.60 32.40 28.60
C GLU A 41 5.05 32.04 29.00
N THR A 42 5.38 30.76 29.14
CA THR A 42 6.75 30.28 29.38
C THR A 42 6.94 28.95 28.68
N ALA A 43 7.74 28.91 27.62
CA ALA A 43 8.07 27.65 27.02
C ALA A 43 9.53 27.61 26.57
N ALA A 44 10.19 26.51 26.96
CA ALA A 44 11.47 26.09 26.44
C ALA A 44 11.17 25.35 25.14
N HIS A 45 11.17 26.06 24.02
CA HIS A 45 10.83 25.52 22.72
C HIS A 45 12.10 25.22 21.92
N LEU A 46 12.44 23.94 21.78
CA LEU A 46 13.46 23.47 20.85
C LEU A 46 13.01 22.14 20.26
N PHE A 47 12.58 22.18 19.01
CA PHE A 47 12.53 21.01 18.13
C PHE A 47 13.88 20.95 17.39
N TYR A 48 14.44 19.74 17.28
CA TYR A 48 15.77 19.49 16.72
C TYR A 48 15.86 19.85 15.23
N ASN A 49 17.06 20.30 14.84
CA ASN A 49 17.50 20.39 13.46
C ASN A 49 17.52 19.02 12.80
N VAL A 50 16.78 18.84 11.70
CA VAL A 50 17.25 18.01 10.58
C VAL A 50 17.95 18.95 9.60
N THR A 51 19.12 19.45 9.97
CA THR A 51 20.04 20.09 9.02
C THR A 51 21.02 19.03 8.52
N ASP A 52 20.49 18.05 7.80
CA ASP A 52 21.18 17.52 6.65
C ASP A 52 20.18 17.62 5.51
N SER A 53 20.31 18.68 4.71
CA SER A 53 19.75 18.65 3.37
C SER A 53 20.42 17.49 2.64
N PRO A 54 19.68 16.47 2.16
CA PRO A 54 20.25 15.66 1.10
C PRO A 54 20.59 16.62 -0.05
N PRO A 55 21.74 16.44 -0.73
CA PRO A 55 21.99 17.19 -1.95
C PRO A 55 20.77 17.05 -2.87
N ALA A 56 20.49 18.10 -3.64
CA ALA A 56 19.50 18.03 -4.72
C ALA A 56 19.91 16.92 -5.69
N GLU A 57 19.37 15.72 -5.46
CA GLU A 57 19.47 14.58 -6.36
C GLU A 57 18.09 14.38 -6.97
N THR A 58 18.04 14.50 -8.29
CA THR A 58 17.03 13.86 -9.11
C THR A 58 17.22 12.34 -8.96
N GLY A 59 16.55 11.75 -7.96
CA GLY A 59 16.60 10.34 -7.58
C GLY A 59 15.35 9.96 -6.75
N PRO A 60 15.01 8.67 -6.63
CA PRO A 60 13.69 8.22 -6.19
C PRO A 60 13.39 8.63 -4.73
N ARG A 61 12.11 8.93 -4.48
CA ARG A 61 11.58 9.29 -3.15
C ARG A 61 11.63 8.06 -2.25
N SER A 62 12.32 8.14 -1.12
CA SER A 62 12.31 7.10 -0.10
C SER A 62 11.05 7.23 0.76
N HIS A 63 10.19 6.20 0.77
CA HIS A 63 9.02 6.13 1.65
C HIS A 63 9.28 5.20 2.84
N PRO A 64 9.05 5.62 4.10
CA PRO A 64 9.08 4.71 5.24
C PRO A 64 7.91 3.72 5.16
N ALA A 65 8.14 2.46 5.54
CA ALA A 65 7.09 1.43 5.60
C ALA A 65 5.90 1.84 6.51
N PRO A 66 4.67 1.36 6.23
CA PRO A 66 3.54 1.58 7.11
C PRO A 66 3.79 0.89 8.46
N SER A 67 4.00 1.70 9.49
CA SER A 67 4.01 1.26 10.89
C SER A 67 2.60 1.44 11.45
N PRO A 68 2.05 0.48 12.23
CA PRO A 68 0.71 0.57 12.84
C PRO A 68 0.59 1.66 13.92
N HIS A 69 1.67 2.41 14.14
CA HIS A 69 1.76 3.58 14.99
C HIS A 69 2.55 4.69 14.28
N TYR A 70 2.32 5.92 14.71
CA TYR A 70 3.14 7.07 14.35
C TYR A 70 3.77 7.66 15.60
N ASP A 71 5.10 7.78 15.57
CA ASP A 71 5.89 8.36 16.66
C ASP A 71 6.11 9.84 16.40
N THR A 72 5.62 10.67 17.33
CA THR A 72 5.81 12.12 17.29
C THR A 72 6.93 12.49 18.27
N PRO A 73 8.05 13.11 17.82
CA PRO A 73 9.06 13.62 18.73
C PRO A 73 8.49 14.70 19.65
N ILE A 74 8.80 14.63 20.94
CA ILE A 74 8.26 15.52 21.97
C ILE A 74 9.31 15.95 23.01
N ILE A 75 9.02 17.07 23.68
CA ILE A 75 9.83 17.58 24.80
C ILE A 75 8.96 17.84 26.04
N SER A 76 9.56 17.94 27.22
CA SER A 76 8.83 18.39 28.41
C SER A 76 8.27 19.81 28.21
N GLY A 77 6.99 20.01 28.52
CA GLY A 77 6.27 21.26 28.32
C GLY A 77 5.25 21.20 27.18
N TRP A 78 4.90 22.35 26.62
CA TRP A 78 3.91 22.47 25.55
C TRP A 78 4.48 22.06 24.19
N ASN A 79 3.84 21.08 23.57
CA ASN A 79 4.12 20.60 22.22
C ASN A 79 2.89 20.89 21.35
N PHE A 80 3.12 21.34 20.13
CA PHE A 80 2.05 21.54 19.15
C PHE A 80 2.15 20.44 18.10
N ILE A 81 1.21 19.51 18.17
CA ILE A 81 1.31 18.24 17.45
C ILE A 81 0.03 17.95 16.67
N SER A 82 0.14 17.07 15.69
CA SER A 82 -0.94 16.29 15.10
C SER A 82 -0.44 14.87 14.88
N PHE A 83 -1.26 14.00 14.29
CA PHE A 83 -0.84 12.65 13.92
C PHE A 83 -1.49 12.23 12.59
N PRO A 84 -0.76 11.53 11.70
CA PRO A 84 -1.20 11.19 10.36
C PRO A 84 -2.02 9.89 10.28
N VAL A 85 -2.39 9.30 11.41
CA VAL A 85 -3.06 8.00 11.47
C VAL A 85 -4.50 8.14 11.95
N THR A 86 -5.40 7.23 11.55
CA THR A 86 -6.80 7.19 11.97
C THR A 86 -6.91 6.77 13.43
N ALA A 87 -6.70 7.70 14.34
CA ALA A 87 -6.93 7.55 15.76
C ALA A 87 -8.03 8.54 16.19
N ALA A 88 -9.02 8.05 16.92
CA ALA A 88 -10.11 8.87 17.41
C ALA A 88 -10.67 8.34 18.72
N GLY A 89 -10.99 9.24 19.66
CA GLY A 89 -11.47 8.84 20.98
C GLY A 89 -11.30 9.92 22.03
N SER A 90 -11.32 9.51 23.30
CA SER A 90 -10.98 10.43 24.39
C SER A 90 -9.49 10.78 24.34
N PRO A 91 -9.08 11.97 24.82
CA PRO A 91 -7.66 12.34 24.91
C PRO A 91 -6.79 11.27 25.60
N GLU A 92 -7.28 10.67 26.69
CA GLU A 92 -6.59 9.59 27.41
C GLU A 92 -6.45 8.30 26.61
N SER A 93 -7.41 7.98 25.74
CA SER A 93 -7.34 6.76 24.92
C SER A 93 -6.39 6.90 23.73
N VAL A 94 -6.31 8.08 23.14
CA VAL A 94 -5.53 8.34 21.91
C VAL A 94 -4.08 8.69 22.22
N LEU A 95 -3.82 9.47 23.27
CA LEU A 95 -2.48 9.91 23.66
C LEU A 95 -1.90 9.02 24.78
N ASN A 96 -2.20 7.72 24.77
CA ASN A 96 -1.79 6.78 25.81
C ASN A 96 -0.36 6.25 25.66
N ASP A 97 0.38 6.73 24.65
CA ASP A 97 1.75 6.34 24.30
C ASP A 97 1.94 4.81 24.25
N ALA A 98 1.35 4.17 23.24
CA ALA A 98 1.18 2.72 23.20
C ALA A 98 2.48 1.89 23.07
N GLY A 99 3.66 2.52 23.07
CA GLY A 99 4.97 1.88 23.01
C GLY A 99 6.01 2.42 24.00
N GLY A 100 5.71 3.50 24.72
CA GLY A 100 6.69 4.26 25.50
C GLY A 100 6.30 4.54 26.96
N ASP A 101 7.00 5.49 27.56
CA ASP A 101 6.82 5.93 28.95
C ASP A 101 6.49 7.43 29.05
N THR A 102 5.97 8.04 27.97
CA THR A 102 5.56 9.43 27.94
C THR A 102 4.36 9.71 28.83
N THR A 103 4.44 10.81 29.58
CA THR A 103 3.32 11.32 30.38
C THR A 103 2.98 12.75 30.00
N TRP A 104 1.69 13.06 30.02
CA TRP A 104 1.15 14.40 29.77
C TRP A 104 0.08 14.75 30.80
N SER A 105 -0.31 16.02 30.88
CA SER A 105 -1.29 16.48 31.88
C SER A 105 -2.44 17.34 31.33
N VAL A 106 -2.21 18.03 30.22
CA VAL A 106 -3.20 18.94 29.61
C VAL A 106 -3.17 18.80 28.10
N VAL A 107 -4.35 18.76 27.48
CA VAL A 107 -4.53 18.88 26.03
C VAL A 107 -5.49 20.01 25.73
N LYS A 108 -5.20 20.80 24.69
CA LYS A 108 -6.07 21.87 24.23
C LYS A 108 -6.25 21.85 22.72
N TRP A 109 -7.44 22.26 22.29
CA TRP A 109 -7.80 22.45 20.89
C TRP A 109 -8.68 23.70 20.74
N TYR A 110 -8.62 24.35 19.57
CA TYR A 110 -9.44 25.51 19.25
C TYR A 110 -10.65 25.10 18.40
N ASN A 111 -11.85 25.29 18.96
CA ASN A 111 -13.11 25.06 18.27
C ASN A 111 -13.72 26.41 17.77
N PRO A 112 -13.68 26.69 16.46
CA PRO A 112 -14.22 27.93 15.90
C PRO A 112 -15.73 28.07 16.08
N GLN A 113 -16.47 26.96 16.23
CA GLN A 113 -17.94 26.98 16.36
C GLN A 113 -18.42 27.45 17.72
N THR A 114 -17.52 27.58 18.70
CA THR A 114 -17.85 28.08 20.04
C THR A 114 -17.11 29.38 20.33
N PRO A 115 -17.38 30.49 19.61
CA PRO A 115 -16.59 31.72 19.69
C PRO A 115 -16.56 32.38 21.08
N ALA A 116 -17.52 32.06 21.95
CA ALA A 116 -17.53 32.52 23.35
C ALA A 116 -16.61 31.71 24.28
N ASN A 117 -16.26 30.47 23.91
CA ASN A 117 -15.31 29.60 24.60
C ASN A 117 -14.60 28.70 23.57
N PRO A 118 -13.71 29.26 22.73
CA PRO A 118 -13.17 28.52 21.61
C PRO A 118 -12.11 27.51 22.04
N TRP A 119 -11.38 27.76 23.13
CA TRP A 119 -10.38 26.84 23.64
C TRP A 119 -11.00 25.72 24.47
N LYS A 120 -11.02 24.52 23.91
CA LYS A 120 -11.42 23.29 24.61
C LYS A 120 -10.22 22.71 25.32
N THR A 121 -10.42 22.24 26.54
CA THR A 121 -9.36 21.73 27.41
C THR A 121 -9.75 20.38 28.01
N TYR A 122 -8.79 19.46 28.00
CA TYR A 122 -8.78 18.27 28.83
C TYR A 122 -7.62 18.35 29.81
N ARG A 123 -7.89 18.16 31.10
CA ARG A 123 -6.90 18.05 32.17
C ARG A 123 -7.10 16.73 32.90
N ILE A 124 -6.03 15.95 33.04
CA ILE A 124 -6.08 14.68 33.78
C ILE A 124 -6.49 14.96 35.23
N GLY A 125 -7.49 14.22 35.71
CA GLY A 125 -8.00 14.34 37.09
C GLY A 125 -8.84 15.58 37.37
N ALA A 126 -9.14 16.43 36.38
CA ALA A 126 -10.07 17.54 36.56
C ALA A 126 -11.52 17.06 36.72
N THR A 127 -12.30 17.78 37.54
CA THR A 127 -13.71 17.46 37.77
C THR A 127 -14.62 17.80 36.59
N THR A 128 -14.15 18.64 35.66
CA THR A 128 -14.87 19.05 34.46
C THR A 128 -13.86 19.26 33.32
N ASN A 129 -14.09 18.60 32.18
CA ASN A 129 -13.38 18.80 30.93
C ASN A 129 -14.38 19.13 29.82
N ASP A 130 -14.00 20.00 28.88
CA ASP A 130 -14.82 20.39 27.73
C ASP A 130 -14.22 19.98 26.37
N LEU A 131 -13.08 19.28 26.38
CA LEU A 131 -12.53 18.50 25.27
C LEU A 131 -12.62 17.00 25.58
N ASN A 132 -13.65 16.32 25.10
CA ASN A 132 -13.87 14.88 25.41
C ASN A 132 -13.58 13.95 24.23
N TYR A 133 -13.21 14.53 23.08
CA TYR A 133 -12.97 13.81 21.84
C TYR A 133 -11.83 14.50 21.08
N ILE A 134 -10.90 13.70 20.58
CA ILE A 134 -9.88 14.13 19.62
C ILE A 134 -9.79 13.12 18.48
N ASP A 135 -9.41 13.60 17.31
CA ASP A 135 -9.12 12.79 16.12
C ASP A 135 -7.94 13.38 15.32
N ASN A 136 -7.62 12.75 14.20
CA ASN A 136 -6.51 13.11 13.33
C ASN A 136 -6.74 14.38 12.49
N THR A 137 -7.93 14.98 12.52
CA THR A 137 -8.20 16.28 11.86
C THR A 137 -7.69 17.47 12.67
N MET A 138 -7.32 17.26 13.94
CA MET A 138 -7.11 18.32 14.93
C MET A 138 -5.63 18.62 15.17
N GLY A 139 -5.30 19.91 15.22
CA GLY A 139 -4.01 20.37 15.74
C GLY A 139 -4.12 20.54 17.25
N LEU A 140 -3.25 19.88 18.01
CA LEU A 140 -3.35 19.78 19.46
C LEU A 140 -2.18 20.45 20.16
N TRP A 141 -2.47 21.23 21.19
CA TRP A 141 -1.48 21.62 22.18
C TRP A 141 -1.49 20.61 23.32
N VAL A 142 -0.37 19.92 23.52
CA VAL A 142 -0.21 18.89 24.55
C VAL A 142 0.88 19.29 25.52
N TYR A 143 0.56 19.35 26.82
CA TYR A 143 1.54 19.59 27.87
C TYR A 143 2.10 18.27 28.37
N ILE A 144 3.27 17.92 27.85
CA ILE A 144 4.06 16.76 28.25
C ILE A 144 4.69 17.03 29.61
N THR A 145 4.43 16.18 30.58
CA THR A 145 5.05 16.25 31.91
C THR A 145 6.40 15.56 31.93
N ASP A 146 6.52 14.43 31.25
CA ASP A 146 7.75 13.66 31.08
C ASP A 146 7.75 13.08 29.66
N PRO A 147 8.73 13.42 28.80
CA PRO A 147 8.80 12.90 27.44
C PRO A 147 9.23 11.44 27.36
N GLY A 148 9.46 10.77 28.50
CA GLY A 148 9.90 9.38 28.50
C GLY A 148 11.37 9.22 28.09
N SER A 149 11.77 7.97 27.94
CA SER A 149 13.15 7.54 27.68
C SER A 149 13.53 7.58 26.20
N ASP A 150 12.56 7.52 25.30
CA ASP A 150 12.72 7.62 23.85
C ASP A 150 12.40 9.01 23.30
N GLU A 151 11.82 9.91 24.11
CA GLU A 151 11.40 11.26 23.72
C GLU A 151 10.33 11.26 22.62
N MET A 152 9.50 10.20 22.56
CA MET A 152 8.46 10.01 21.55
C MET A 152 7.07 9.87 22.17
N LEU A 153 6.06 10.33 21.44
CA LEU A 153 4.65 10.02 21.69
C LEU A 153 4.12 9.15 20.55
N SER A 154 3.85 7.88 20.83
CA SER A 154 3.30 6.93 19.85
C SER A 154 1.77 6.96 19.84
N VAL A 155 1.19 7.24 18.67
CA VAL A 155 -0.26 7.13 18.43
C VAL A 155 -0.54 5.96 17.48
N ASN A 156 -1.37 5.01 17.92
CA ASN A 156 -1.77 3.86 17.11
C ASN A 156 -2.87 4.23 16.11
N GLY A 157 -2.74 3.75 14.89
CA GLY A 157 -3.76 3.88 13.86
C GLY A 157 -3.22 3.55 12.47
N GLU A 158 -4.12 3.41 11.52
CA GLU A 158 -3.78 3.18 10.11
C GLU A 158 -3.66 4.51 9.37
N GLU A 159 -2.89 4.57 8.28
CA GLU A 159 -2.87 5.75 7.43
C GLU A 159 -4.21 5.89 6.68
N PRO A 160 -4.91 7.04 6.79
CA PRO A 160 -6.16 7.25 6.04
C PRO A 160 -5.84 7.45 4.56
N GLY A 161 -6.67 6.94 3.63
CA GLY A 161 -6.54 7.30 2.21
C GLY A 161 -6.94 8.76 1.95
N VAL A 162 -8.05 9.21 2.54
CA VAL A 162 -8.49 10.61 2.52
C VAL A 162 -8.97 11.00 3.91
N THR A 163 -8.60 12.19 4.37
CA THR A 163 -9.15 12.81 5.58
C THR A 163 -9.86 14.10 5.24
N GLN A 164 -11.15 14.18 5.56
CA GLN A 164 -11.96 15.37 5.32
C GLN A 164 -11.93 16.29 6.54
N ILE A 165 -11.39 17.49 6.38
CA ILE A 165 -11.30 18.50 7.43
C ILE A 165 -12.31 19.62 7.12
N LEU A 166 -13.31 19.79 7.98
CA LEU A 166 -14.27 20.88 7.83
C LEU A 166 -13.66 22.18 8.37
N LEU A 167 -13.37 23.11 7.45
CA LEU A 167 -12.93 24.46 7.77
C LEU A 167 -14.14 25.39 7.87
N TYR A 168 -14.19 26.18 8.93
CA TYR A 168 -15.19 27.23 9.11
C TYR A 168 -14.60 28.58 8.70
N ALA A 169 -15.47 29.52 8.31
CA ALA A 169 -15.07 30.90 8.07
C ALA A 169 -14.36 31.48 9.32
N GLY A 170 -13.15 32.00 9.12
CA GLY A 170 -12.24 32.43 10.19
C GLY A 170 -11.12 31.43 10.45
N TRP A 171 -10.56 31.49 11.66
CA TRP A 171 -9.41 30.67 12.06
C TRP A 171 -9.83 29.26 12.48
N ASN A 172 -9.09 28.27 12.01
CA ASN A 172 -9.24 26.86 12.33
C ASN A 172 -7.89 26.31 12.84
N LEU A 173 -7.92 25.45 13.86
CA LEU A 173 -6.75 24.75 14.36
C LEU A 173 -6.83 23.28 13.93
N VAL A 174 -6.03 22.93 12.94
CA VAL A 174 -6.14 21.66 12.19
C VAL A 174 -4.84 20.89 12.24
N GLY A 175 -4.92 19.57 12.13
CA GLY A 175 -3.78 18.70 11.92
C GLY A 175 -3.43 18.59 10.43
N TYR A 176 -2.30 17.96 10.13
CA TYR A 176 -1.99 17.49 8.79
C TYR A 176 -1.96 15.96 8.78
N PRO A 177 -3.09 15.31 8.44
CA PRO A 177 -3.26 13.86 8.58
C PRO A 177 -2.61 13.08 7.41
N SER A 178 -1.36 13.41 7.07
CA SER A 178 -0.60 12.81 5.96
C SER A 178 0.85 12.57 6.34
N ARG A 179 1.44 11.48 5.83
CA ARG A 179 2.90 11.25 5.90
C ARG A 179 3.67 11.91 4.76
N VAL A 180 2.97 12.42 3.74
CA VAL A 180 3.59 13.01 2.55
C VAL A 180 3.65 14.51 2.68
N GLN A 181 4.84 15.08 2.54
CA GLN A 181 5.01 16.53 2.63
C GLN A 181 4.65 17.19 1.31
N VAL A 182 3.77 18.20 1.36
CA VAL A 182 3.33 18.97 0.18
C VAL A 182 3.35 20.47 0.47
N SER A 183 3.36 21.28 -0.57
CA SER A 183 3.13 22.72 -0.39
C SER A 183 1.68 22.94 0.04
N ALA A 184 1.46 23.85 0.99
CA ALA A 184 0.12 24.15 1.49
C ALA A 184 -0.82 24.62 0.36
N SER A 185 -0.27 25.32 -0.64
CA SER A 185 -1.02 25.75 -1.83
C SER A 185 -1.47 24.62 -2.77
N GLU A 186 -0.88 23.43 -2.68
CA GLU A 186 -1.22 22.27 -3.52
C GLU A 186 -2.44 21.50 -2.99
N THR A 187 -2.68 21.57 -1.68
CA THR A 187 -3.74 20.78 -1.02
C THR A 187 -4.87 21.62 -0.42
N LEU A 188 -4.59 22.83 0.06
CA LEU A 188 -5.62 23.64 0.73
C LEU A 188 -6.64 24.20 -0.27
N PRO A 189 -7.93 24.30 0.12
CA PRO A 189 -8.94 24.93 -0.72
C PRO A 189 -8.60 26.40 -1.02
N LEU A 190 -9.01 26.89 -2.19
CA LEU A 190 -8.81 28.29 -2.61
C LEU A 190 -9.45 29.33 -1.67
N THR A 191 -10.32 28.92 -0.74
CA THR A 191 -10.91 29.81 0.27
C THR A 191 -9.96 30.11 1.41
N VAL A 192 -8.89 29.34 1.57
CA VAL A 192 -7.82 29.59 2.54
C VAL A 192 -6.93 30.70 2.01
N ASP A 193 -6.78 31.76 2.81
CA ASP A 193 -6.04 32.96 2.44
C ASP A 193 -4.84 33.23 3.34
N ILE A 194 -4.84 32.72 4.57
CA ILE A 194 -3.73 32.90 5.53
C ILE A 194 -3.51 31.58 6.29
N MET A 195 -2.24 31.24 6.46
CA MET A 195 -1.82 30.22 7.41
C MET A 195 -0.94 30.81 8.49
N SER A 196 -1.03 30.23 9.69
CA SER A 196 -0.03 30.43 10.73
C SER A 196 0.60 29.11 11.13
N TYR A 197 1.93 29.09 11.13
CA TYR A 197 2.73 27.93 11.45
C TYR A 197 3.97 28.34 12.23
N TYR A 198 4.58 27.37 12.90
CA TYR A 198 5.78 27.59 13.70
C TYR A 198 7.03 27.49 12.82
N GLN A 199 8.00 28.40 13.00
CA GLN A 199 9.28 28.34 12.30
C GLN A 199 10.44 28.10 13.29
N THR A 200 11.25 27.08 13.06
CA THR A 200 12.38 26.72 13.96
C THR A 200 13.43 27.83 14.10
N LEU A 201 13.69 28.58 13.01
CA LEU A 201 14.65 29.69 12.99
C LEU A 201 14.12 30.98 13.65
N SER A 202 12.80 31.08 13.85
CA SER A 202 12.14 32.20 14.51
C SER A 202 10.98 31.62 15.31
N PRO A 203 11.16 31.31 16.61
CA PRO A 203 10.27 30.47 17.42
C PRO A 203 8.93 31.15 17.78
N TYR A 204 8.40 31.96 16.87
CA TYR A 204 7.10 32.61 16.91
C TYR A 204 6.20 31.96 15.85
N ILE A 205 4.90 32.02 16.08
CA ILE A 205 3.91 31.73 15.05
C ILE A 205 4.02 32.84 13.99
N ILE A 206 4.16 32.45 12.73
CA ILE A 206 4.24 33.38 11.60
C ILE A 206 2.98 33.25 10.77
N ASP A 207 2.27 34.36 10.60
CA ASP A 207 1.18 34.48 9.65
C ASP A 207 1.75 34.73 8.25
N THR A 208 1.36 33.93 7.27
CA THR A 208 1.70 34.16 5.87
C THR A 208 0.50 33.96 4.96
N ALA A 209 0.41 34.80 3.93
CA ALA A 209 -0.49 34.60 2.79
C ALA A 209 0.23 33.87 1.63
N ASP A 210 1.56 33.67 1.75
CA ASP A 210 2.34 32.89 0.79
C ASP A 210 2.23 31.39 1.11
N LEU A 211 1.08 30.80 0.75
CA LEU A 211 0.82 29.38 0.98
C LEU A 211 1.78 28.47 0.19
N ALA A 212 2.32 28.96 -0.93
CA ALA A 212 3.28 28.20 -1.72
C ALA A 212 4.62 28.02 -0.98
N GLY A 213 4.99 28.99 -0.13
CA GLY A 213 6.19 28.95 0.70
C GLY A 213 6.06 28.13 2.00
N VAL A 214 4.90 27.55 2.28
CA VAL A 214 4.67 26.69 3.46
C VAL A 214 4.64 25.24 3.03
N THR A 215 5.54 24.42 3.57
CA THR A 215 5.47 22.97 3.47
C THR A 215 4.66 22.43 4.64
N LEU A 216 3.62 21.65 4.37
CA LEU A 216 2.92 20.88 5.39
C LEU A 216 3.72 19.62 5.70
N GLU A 217 4.06 19.45 6.96
CA GLU A 217 4.92 18.40 7.49
C GLU A 217 4.12 17.49 8.42
N THR A 218 4.41 16.19 8.32
CA THR A 218 3.80 15.14 9.14
C THR A 218 3.98 15.42 10.62
N GLY A 219 2.92 15.23 11.42
CA GLY A 219 2.98 15.37 12.88
C GLY A 219 2.82 16.80 13.39
N HIS A 220 2.65 17.79 12.50
CA HIS A 220 2.48 19.19 12.87
C HIS A 220 1.01 19.63 12.85
N GLY A 221 0.63 20.50 13.79
CA GLY A 221 -0.61 21.26 13.73
C GLY A 221 -0.42 22.57 12.96
N TYR A 222 -1.51 23.12 12.43
CA TYR A 222 -1.52 24.36 11.65
C TYR A 222 -2.72 25.23 12.03
N TRP A 223 -2.51 26.55 12.02
CA TRP A 223 -3.60 27.51 11.97
C TRP A 223 -3.91 27.83 10.52
N VAL A 224 -5.19 27.71 10.16
CA VAL A 224 -5.67 27.98 8.81
C VAL A 224 -6.84 28.95 8.88
N HIS A 225 -6.71 30.11 8.24
CA HIS A 225 -7.80 31.04 8.06
C HIS A 225 -8.51 30.76 6.73
N SER A 226 -9.81 30.49 6.80
CA SER A 226 -10.66 30.32 5.62
C SER A 226 -11.64 31.49 5.49
N THR A 227 -11.84 31.97 4.28
CA THR A 227 -12.80 33.05 3.98
C THR A 227 -14.26 32.59 3.99
N SER A 228 -14.51 31.28 3.93
CA SER A 228 -15.85 30.67 4.02
C SER A 228 -15.78 29.24 4.57
N ASP A 229 -16.92 28.69 4.96
CA ASP A 229 -17.03 27.28 5.31
C ASP A 229 -16.73 26.41 4.07
N ILE A 230 -15.84 25.41 4.22
CA ILE A 230 -15.47 24.47 3.16
C ILE A 230 -14.90 23.17 3.74
N THR A 231 -14.98 22.09 2.98
CA THR A 231 -14.23 20.86 3.30
C THR A 231 -12.87 20.90 2.60
N TRP A 232 -11.81 20.66 3.37
CA TRP A 232 -10.47 20.37 2.87
C TRP A 232 -10.26 18.86 2.86
N ASP A 233 -10.11 18.28 1.67
CA ASP A 233 -9.79 16.86 1.51
C ASP A 233 -8.26 16.70 1.49
N VAL A 234 -7.69 16.17 2.57
CA VAL A 234 -6.29 15.77 2.62
C VAL A 234 -6.19 14.35 2.08
N VAL A 235 -5.71 14.22 0.85
CA VAL A 235 -5.50 12.94 0.18
C VAL A 235 -4.10 12.44 0.49
N ASN A 236 -4.01 11.25 1.07
CA ASN A 236 -2.74 10.55 1.20
C ASN A 236 -2.57 9.67 -0.02
N PRO A 237 -1.39 9.73 -0.65
CA PRO A 237 -1.11 8.84 -1.76
C PRO A 237 -1.19 7.40 -1.27
N GLU A 238 -1.74 6.56 -2.12
CA GLU A 238 -1.66 5.13 -1.88
C GLU A 238 -0.20 4.68 -1.98
N PRO A 239 0.25 3.67 -1.24
CA PRO A 239 1.55 3.13 -1.54
C PRO A 239 1.51 2.52 -2.95
N ILE A 240 2.63 2.62 -3.67
CA ILE A 240 2.83 1.86 -4.91
C ILE A 240 2.41 0.41 -4.64
N ARG A 241 1.76 -0.25 -5.59
CA ARG A 241 1.36 -1.66 -5.43
C ARG A 241 1.62 -2.41 -6.71
N GLN A 242 2.43 -3.46 -6.64
CA GLN A 242 2.59 -4.36 -7.77
C GLN A 242 1.37 -5.28 -7.92
N THR A 243 0.95 -5.52 -9.16
CA THR A 243 -0.16 -6.43 -9.47
C THR A 243 0.33 -7.87 -9.58
N ALA A 244 -0.35 -8.79 -8.88
CA ALA A 244 -0.12 -10.23 -8.98
C ALA A 244 -0.76 -10.82 -10.24
N GLU A 245 -0.30 -12.01 -10.63
CA GLU A 245 -0.83 -12.69 -11.83
C GLU A 245 -2.25 -13.22 -11.64
N PHE A 246 -2.65 -13.56 -10.42
CA PHE A 246 -3.98 -14.05 -10.06
C PHE A 246 -4.98 -12.92 -9.72
N GLU A 247 -4.69 -11.69 -10.14
CA GLU A 247 -5.64 -10.57 -10.12
C GLU A 247 -6.32 -10.39 -11.48
N ARG A 248 -7.33 -9.51 -11.56
CA ARG A 248 -8.09 -9.27 -12.80
C ARG A 248 -7.19 -8.77 -13.93
N MET A 249 -7.13 -9.55 -15.01
CA MET A 249 -6.46 -9.20 -16.25
C MET A 249 -7.51 -8.81 -17.30
N GLN A 250 -7.21 -7.81 -18.11
CA GLN A 250 -8.01 -7.52 -19.32
C GLN A 250 -7.49 -8.26 -20.56
N GLY A 251 -6.29 -8.85 -20.46
CA GLY A 251 -5.64 -9.42 -21.62
C GLY A 251 -4.25 -9.99 -21.37
N VAL A 252 -3.67 -10.51 -22.45
CA VAL A 252 -2.35 -11.15 -22.46
C VAL A 252 -1.52 -10.59 -23.61
N LEU A 253 -0.29 -10.18 -23.28
CA LEU A 253 0.74 -9.78 -24.22
C LEU A 253 1.49 -11.01 -24.76
N ILE A 254 1.46 -11.16 -26.08
CA ILE A 254 2.21 -12.17 -26.83
C ILE A 254 2.97 -11.51 -27.97
N ARG A 255 3.82 -12.27 -28.66
CA ARG A 255 4.61 -11.76 -29.77
C ARG A 255 4.50 -12.64 -31.01
N TYR A 256 4.40 -11.99 -32.17
CA TYR A 256 4.47 -12.63 -33.48
C TYR A 256 5.82 -12.35 -34.18
N THR A 257 6.55 -13.34 -34.72
CA THR A 257 6.25 -14.77 -34.89
C THR A 257 6.07 -15.51 -33.57
N LEU A 258 5.05 -16.37 -33.54
CA LEU A 258 4.54 -17.03 -32.34
C LEU A 258 5.49 -18.06 -31.73
N GLY A 259 5.53 -18.09 -30.40
CA GLY A 259 6.05 -19.20 -29.60
C GLY A 259 4.94 -20.09 -29.01
N ILE A 260 3.66 -19.77 -29.24
CA ILE A 260 2.50 -20.52 -28.74
C ILE A 260 1.60 -20.95 -29.90
N SER A 261 0.72 -21.94 -29.68
CA SER A 261 -0.22 -22.41 -30.68
C SER A 261 -1.37 -21.41 -30.89
N TYR A 262 -2.04 -21.49 -32.04
CA TYR A 262 -3.27 -20.72 -32.27
C TYR A 262 -4.41 -21.14 -31.33
N ASP A 263 -4.42 -22.38 -30.85
CA ASP A 263 -5.44 -22.85 -29.91
C ASP A 263 -5.33 -22.12 -28.57
N VAL A 264 -4.11 -21.89 -28.05
CA VAL A 264 -3.89 -21.05 -26.85
C VAL A 264 -4.38 -19.62 -27.10
N ILE A 265 -4.09 -19.06 -28.28
CA ILE A 265 -4.51 -17.69 -28.62
C ILE A 265 -6.04 -17.60 -28.76
N ALA A 266 -6.68 -18.62 -29.34
CA ALA A 266 -8.11 -18.68 -29.49
C ALA A 266 -8.81 -18.77 -28.13
N GLU A 267 -8.27 -19.59 -27.21
CA GLU A 267 -8.75 -19.72 -25.83
C GLU A 267 -8.71 -18.38 -25.07
N ILE A 268 -7.57 -17.68 -25.11
CA ILE A 268 -7.44 -16.35 -24.48
C ILE A 268 -8.47 -15.39 -25.11
N ALA A 269 -8.58 -15.38 -26.44
CA ALA A 269 -9.46 -14.47 -27.17
C ALA A 269 -10.96 -14.77 -27.00
N GLU A 270 -11.36 -15.83 -26.30
CA GLU A 270 -12.77 -16.06 -25.99
C GLU A 270 -13.34 -14.95 -25.10
N GLU A 271 -12.57 -14.53 -24.10
CA GLU A 271 -13.03 -13.61 -23.05
C GLU A 271 -12.09 -12.42 -22.83
N ASP A 272 -10.81 -12.57 -23.16
CA ASP A 272 -9.76 -11.59 -22.88
C ASP A 272 -9.09 -11.04 -24.14
N ILE A 273 -8.48 -9.87 -24.02
CA ILE A 273 -7.78 -9.24 -25.14
C ILE A 273 -6.42 -9.89 -25.38
N VAL A 274 -6.17 -10.35 -26.60
CA VAL A 274 -4.82 -10.75 -27.04
C VAL A 274 -4.10 -9.53 -27.62
N TYR A 275 -3.15 -8.99 -26.85
CA TYR A 275 -2.23 -7.96 -27.32
C TYR A 275 -1.06 -8.61 -28.04
N THR A 276 -0.99 -8.48 -29.37
CA THR A 276 0.07 -9.10 -30.17
C THR A 276 1.11 -8.08 -30.64
N LEU A 277 2.35 -8.26 -30.21
CA LEU A 277 3.50 -7.52 -30.73
C LEU A 277 3.81 -7.95 -32.16
N VAL A 278 3.89 -6.98 -33.06
CA VAL A 278 4.16 -7.19 -34.49
C VAL A 278 5.16 -6.15 -34.99
N ARG A 279 6.27 -6.59 -35.60
CA ARG A 279 7.34 -5.67 -36.05
C ARG A 279 6.95 -4.64 -37.14
N SER A 280 5.78 -4.80 -37.78
CA SER A 280 5.31 -3.89 -38.83
C SER A 280 3.85 -4.15 -39.18
N THR A 281 3.19 -3.18 -39.81
CA THR A 281 1.84 -3.32 -40.39
C THR A 281 1.74 -4.48 -41.40
N THR A 282 2.81 -4.78 -42.15
CA THR A 282 2.82 -5.93 -43.07
C THR A 282 2.69 -7.24 -42.32
N VAL A 283 3.41 -7.39 -41.21
CA VAL A 283 3.35 -8.58 -40.35
C VAL A 283 2.03 -8.65 -39.61
N MET A 284 1.49 -7.52 -39.14
CA MET A 284 0.16 -7.42 -38.56
C MET A 284 -0.92 -7.98 -39.51
N ASN A 285 -0.92 -7.56 -40.78
CA ASN A 285 -1.86 -8.07 -41.78
C ASN A 285 -1.70 -9.57 -42.03
N GLN A 286 -0.49 -10.12 -41.91
CA GLN A 286 -0.27 -11.57 -41.99
C GLN A 286 -0.87 -12.28 -40.77
N ALA A 287 -0.57 -11.79 -39.56
CA ALA A 287 -1.08 -12.34 -38.32
C ALA A 287 -2.61 -12.35 -38.29
N ILE A 288 -3.27 -11.24 -38.65
CA ILE A 288 -4.74 -11.14 -38.77
C ILE A 288 -5.32 -12.26 -39.65
N ASN A 289 -4.72 -12.51 -40.82
CA ASN A 289 -5.19 -13.56 -41.72
C ASN A 289 -5.01 -14.95 -41.11
N PHE A 290 -3.89 -15.22 -40.45
CA PHE A 290 -3.66 -16.52 -39.79
C PHE A 290 -4.57 -16.71 -38.58
N TYR A 291 -4.77 -15.67 -37.77
CA TYR A 291 -5.65 -15.70 -36.60
C TYR A 291 -7.08 -16.03 -37.02
N GLY A 292 -7.61 -15.30 -38.01
CA GLY A 292 -8.96 -15.56 -38.53
C GLY A 292 -9.11 -16.95 -39.16
N ASN A 293 -8.07 -17.49 -39.81
CA ASN A 293 -8.11 -18.84 -40.37
C ASN A 293 -8.02 -19.95 -39.30
N ASN A 294 -7.50 -19.66 -38.12
CA ASN A 294 -7.39 -20.61 -37.00
C ASN A 294 -8.42 -20.34 -35.89
N GLY A 295 -9.50 -19.62 -36.20
CA GLY A 295 -10.64 -19.47 -35.29
C GLY A 295 -10.44 -18.48 -34.14
N VAL A 296 -9.34 -17.71 -34.12
CA VAL A 296 -9.13 -16.67 -33.11
C VAL A 296 -10.17 -15.55 -33.28
N ASN A 297 -10.81 -15.16 -32.17
CA ASN A 297 -11.75 -14.06 -32.15
C ASN A 297 -11.04 -12.71 -32.36
N LEU A 298 -11.02 -12.22 -33.59
CA LEU A 298 -10.37 -10.96 -33.95
C LEU A 298 -10.97 -9.72 -33.28
N ALA A 299 -12.16 -9.80 -32.69
CA ALA A 299 -12.73 -8.69 -31.92
C ALA A 299 -11.99 -8.47 -30.59
N ASN A 300 -11.34 -9.51 -30.07
CA ASN A 300 -10.53 -9.49 -28.85
C ASN A 300 -9.02 -9.49 -29.19
N CYS A 301 -8.62 -8.87 -30.30
CA CYS A 301 -7.22 -8.81 -30.73
C CYS A 301 -6.77 -7.37 -30.91
N GLU A 302 -5.73 -6.98 -30.17
CA GLU A 302 -5.08 -5.67 -30.24
C GLU A 302 -3.64 -5.82 -30.76
N TRP A 303 -3.13 -4.79 -31.46
CA TRP A 303 -1.87 -4.90 -32.21
C TRP A 303 -0.89 -3.80 -31.84
N ILE A 304 0.23 -4.18 -31.24
CA ILE A 304 1.28 -3.25 -30.85
C ILE A 304 2.43 -3.34 -31.86
N ILE A 305 2.65 -2.27 -32.63
CA ILE A 305 3.75 -2.23 -33.61
C ILE A 305 5.05 -1.86 -32.92
N ALA A 306 5.83 -2.87 -32.55
CA ALA A 306 7.15 -2.74 -31.94
C ALA A 306 8.08 -3.84 -32.48
N ASP A 307 9.37 -3.53 -32.62
CA ASP A 307 10.36 -4.56 -32.93
C ASP A 307 10.62 -5.42 -31.69
N SER A 308 11.05 -6.67 -31.90
CA SER A 308 11.36 -7.62 -30.83
C SER A 308 12.29 -8.70 -31.36
N ASP A 309 13.26 -9.09 -30.55
CA ASP A 309 14.22 -10.13 -30.87
C ASP A 309 13.62 -11.53 -30.66
N SER A 310 12.65 -11.67 -29.74
CA SER A 310 12.13 -12.97 -29.34
C SER A 310 10.65 -12.99 -28.93
N TYR A 311 10.11 -14.19 -28.69
CA TYR A 311 8.72 -14.40 -28.25
C TYR A 311 8.54 -14.55 -26.73
N TRP A 312 9.61 -14.40 -25.94
CA TRP A 312 9.55 -14.58 -24.48
C TRP A 312 9.03 -13.32 -23.77
N THR A 313 7.79 -12.92 -24.08
CA THR A 313 7.15 -11.70 -23.53
C THR A 313 7.07 -11.70 -22.01
N ARG A 314 7.18 -12.86 -21.36
CA ARG A 314 7.31 -12.95 -19.91
C ARG A 314 8.55 -12.25 -19.38
N ASP A 315 9.68 -12.47 -20.06
CA ASP A 315 10.99 -12.12 -19.52
C ASP A 315 11.27 -10.63 -19.63
N TYR A 316 10.93 -10.03 -20.77
CA TYR A 316 11.17 -8.62 -21.06
C TYR A 316 9.90 -7.76 -20.98
N GLY A 317 8.74 -8.38 -20.72
CA GLY A 317 7.46 -7.68 -20.69
C GLY A 317 7.29 -6.79 -19.46
N PRO A 318 6.28 -5.92 -19.48
CA PRO A 318 6.09 -4.90 -18.45
C PRO A 318 5.78 -5.49 -17.07
N TRP A 319 6.38 -4.93 -16.02
CA TRP A 319 5.93 -5.14 -14.64
C TRP A 319 4.93 -4.07 -14.25
N TRP A 320 3.79 -4.49 -13.71
CA TRP A 320 2.66 -3.62 -13.49
C TRP A 320 2.59 -3.16 -12.05
N ILE A 321 2.43 -1.85 -11.88
CA ILE A 321 2.16 -1.23 -10.59
C ILE A 321 0.90 -0.35 -10.69
N THR A 322 0.26 -0.09 -9.57
CA THR A 322 -0.54 1.13 -9.38
C THR A 322 0.28 2.11 -8.57
N ASP A 323 0.33 3.35 -9.01
CA ASP A 323 1.09 4.41 -8.37
C ASP A 323 0.34 5.03 -7.18
N GLU A 324 0.93 6.08 -6.63
CA GLU A 324 0.43 6.87 -5.52
C GLU A 324 -0.95 7.51 -5.74
N ASN A 325 -1.32 7.75 -6.99
CA ASN A 325 -2.60 8.34 -7.38
C ASN A 325 -3.66 7.27 -7.69
N GLY A 326 -3.29 5.99 -7.61
CA GLY A 326 -4.12 4.88 -8.06
C GLY A 326 -4.12 4.71 -9.58
N ASP A 327 -3.17 5.29 -10.30
CA ASP A 327 -3.05 5.10 -11.75
C ASP A 327 -2.13 3.91 -12.05
N PHE A 328 -2.50 3.10 -13.05
CA PHE A 328 -1.62 2.02 -13.49
C PHE A 328 -0.38 2.55 -14.21
N GLY A 329 0.77 1.98 -13.88
CA GLY A 329 2.06 2.25 -14.50
C GLY A 329 2.84 0.98 -14.78
N ILE A 330 3.92 1.14 -15.55
CA ILE A 330 4.87 0.07 -15.86
C ILE A 330 6.21 0.37 -15.20
N VAL A 331 6.80 -0.62 -14.55
CA VAL A 331 8.21 -0.62 -14.17
C VAL A 331 8.97 -1.48 -15.17
N ASP A 332 9.86 -0.85 -15.92
CA ASP A 332 10.83 -1.49 -16.79
C ASP A 332 12.13 -1.78 -16.05
N PHE A 333 12.95 -2.68 -16.58
CA PHE A 333 14.23 -3.08 -16.03
C PHE A 333 15.18 -3.51 -17.16
N PRO A 334 16.50 -3.47 -16.95
CA PRO A 334 17.43 -4.00 -17.94
C PRO A 334 17.24 -5.51 -18.08
N TYR A 335 16.77 -5.96 -19.24
CA TYR A 335 16.61 -7.36 -19.56
C TYR A 335 17.97 -8.05 -19.59
N ASN A 336 18.09 -9.15 -18.85
CA ASN A 336 19.31 -9.93 -18.66
C ASN A 336 19.79 -10.73 -19.91
N ARG A 337 19.35 -10.37 -21.11
CA ARG A 337 19.80 -10.97 -22.38
C ARG A 337 20.26 -9.86 -23.34
N PRO A 338 21.21 -10.14 -24.24
CA PRO A 338 21.67 -9.18 -25.25
C PRO A 338 20.65 -9.03 -26.39
N ARG A 339 19.43 -8.60 -26.05
CA ARG A 339 18.24 -8.50 -26.91
C ARG A 339 17.65 -7.08 -26.77
N PRO A 340 18.28 -6.08 -27.43
CA PRO A 340 17.91 -4.69 -27.23
C PRO A 340 16.53 -4.32 -27.77
N ALA A 341 15.98 -5.07 -28.73
CA ALA A 341 14.62 -4.82 -29.21
C ALA A 341 13.59 -5.33 -28.20
N ASP A 342 13.84 -6.49 -27.57
CA ASP A 342 13.03 -7.00 -26.46
C ASP A 342 13.03 -6.03 -25.27
N ASN A 343 14.22 -5.53 -24.89
CA ASN A 343 14.38 -4.54 -23.82
C ASN A 343 13.65 -3.20 -24.07
N ALA A 344 13.25 -2.92 -25.31
CA ALA A 344 12.51 -1.70 -25.65
C ALA A 344 10.98 -1.91 -25.65
N VAL A 345 10.50 -3.15 -25.48
CA VAL A 345 9.07 -3.48 -25.55
C VAL A 345 8.26 -2.82 -24.43
N PRO A 346 8.67 -2.80 -23.15
CA PRO A 346 7.89 -2.16 -22.09
C PRO A 346 7.52 -0.71 -22.40
N ALA A 347 8.47 0.07 -22.95
CA ALA A 347 8.21 1.43 -23.38
C ALA A 347 7.20 1.53 -24.55
N ALA A 348 7.23 0.58 -25.49
CA ALA A 348 6.24 0.52 -26.56
C ALA A 348 4.84 0.17 -26.05
N VAL A 349 4.75 -0.74 -25.07
CA VAL A 349 3.49 -1.12 -24.41
C VAL A 349 2.94 0.07 -23.61
N ALA A 350 3.79 0.75 -22.83
CA ALA A 350 3.43 1.96 -22.08
C ALA A 350 2.83 3.03 -23.00
N SER A 351 3.51 3.30 -24.12
CA SER A 351 3.04 4.28 -25.11
C SER A 351 1.74 3.85 -25.80
N TYR A 352 1.50 2.55 -26.01
CA TYR A 352 0.27 2.04 -26.63
C TYR A 352 -0.94 2.22 -25.71
N LEU A 353 -0.76 1.88 -24.43
CA LEU A 353 -1.82 1.92 -23.42
C LEU A 353 -1.99 3.30 -22.77
N GLY A 354 -1.03 4.20 -22.96
CA GLY A 354 -1.08 5.56 -22.41
C GLY A 354 -0.79 5.61 -20.92
N VAL A 355 0.02 4.69 -20.41
CA VAL A 355 0.41 4.60 -18.99
C VAL A 355 1.84 5.12 -18.75
N PRO A 356 2.15 5.65 -17.56
CA PRO A 356 3.52 6.01 -17.19
C PRO A 356 4.46 4.81 -17.18
N LEU A 357 5.76 5.12 -17.33
CA LEU A 357 6.86 4.17 -17.34
C LEU A 357 7.95 4.64 -16.38
N ASP A 358 8.22 3.83 -15.37
CA ASP A 358 9.40 3.94 -14.52
C ASP A 358 10.45 2.90 -14.92
N TYR A 359 11.68 3.08 -14.44
CA TYR A 359 12.79 2.20 -14.76
C TYR A 359 13.59 1.85 -13.51
N MET A 360 13.56 0.58 -13.13
CA MET A 360 14.34 0.01 -12.04
C MET A 360 15.64 -0.57 -12.59
N ASP A 361 16.79 0.01 -12.24
CA ASP A 361 18.11 -0.41 -12.73
C ASP A 361 18.64 -1.67 -12.03
N VAL A 362 17.91 -2.78 -12.18
CA VAL A 362 18.29 -4.13 -11.71
C VAL A 362 18.12 -5.09 -12.88
N TYR A 363 19.20 -5.76 -13.28
CA TYR A 363 19.12 -6.79 -14.31
C TYR A 363 18.16 -7.90 -13.89
N HIS A 364 17.17 -8.16 -14.72
CA HIS A 364 16.15 -9.16 -14.43
C HIS A 364 15.62 -9.86 -15.69
N ALA A 365 14.87 -10.92 -15.44
CA ALA A 365 13.90 -11.51 -16.35
C ALA A 365 12.61 -11.76 -15.59
N GLY A 366 11.45 -11.45 -16.19
CA GLY A 366 10.15 -11.68 -15.56
C GLY A 366 9.83 -13.16 -15.30
N GLY A 367 10.43 -14.12 -16.01
CA GLY A 367 10.31 -15.54 -15.66
C GLY A 367 10.97 -15.91 -14.33
N ASN A 368 11.94 -15.11 -13.88
CA ASN A 368 12.57 -15.25 -12.57
C ASN A 368 11.89 -14.41 -11.48
N TYR A 369 10.64 -13.95 -11.67
CA TYR A 369 9.97 -13.09 -10.71
C TYR A 369 8.49 -13.40 -10.59
N MET A 370 7.98 -13.42 -9.36
CA MET A 370 6.55 -13.41 -9.08
C MET A 370 6.25 -12.69 -7.77
N THR A 371 5.06 -12.08 -7.67
CA THR A 371 4.57 -11.36 -6.49
C THR A 371 3.21 -11.90 -6.05
N ASP A 372 2.91 -11.76 -4.77
CA ASP A 372 1.59 -12.03 -4.20
C ASP A 372 0.62 -10.83 -4.30
N GLY A 373 1.10 -9.67 -4.79
CA GLY A 373 0.31 -8.45 -4.97
C GLY A 373 0.02 -7.70 -3.66
N GLN A 374 0.58 -8.17 -2.54
CA GLN A 374 0.39 -7.67 -1.18
C GLN A 374 1.73 -7.38 -0.47
N GLY A 375 2.76 -7.05 -1.25
CA GLY A 375 4.07 -6.64 -0.75
C GLY A 375 5.07 -7.78 -0.54
N ILE A 376 4.77 -9.01 -0.98
CA ILE A 376 5.73 -10.13 -1.01
C ILE A 376 6.05 -10.50 -2.46
N SER A 377 7.32 -10.76 -2.73
CA SER A 377 7.76 -11.33 -4.02
C SER A 377 8.84 -12.37 -3.84
N VAL A 378 9.11 -13.13 -4.91
CA VAL A 378 10.19 -14.12 -4.94
C VAL A 378 10.88 -14.19 -6.29
N SER A 379 12.19 -14.41 -6.24
CA SER A 379 13.06 -14.78 -7.35
C SER A 379 14.06 -15.83 -6.90
N THR A 380 14.74 -16.48 -7.84
CA THR A 380 15.96 -17.21 -7.50
C THR A 380 17.13 -16.26 -7.21
N ASP A 381 18.22 -16.82 -6.69
CA ASP A 381 19.50 -16.15 -6.45
C ASP A 381 20.21 -15.66 -7.71
N LEU A 382 19.72 -16.00 -8.92
CA LEU A 382 20.20 -15.46 -10.19
C LEU A 382 20.22 -13.92 -10.19
N VAL A 383 19.24 -13.27 -9.53
CA VAL A 383 19.19 -11.80 -9.43
C VAL A 383 20.46 -11.23 -8.79
N LEU A 384 21.08 -11.94 -7.84
CA LEU A 384 22.32 -11.51 -7.20
C LEU A 384 23.55 -11.82 -8.09
N GLU A 385 23.52 -12.93 -8.82
CA GLU A 385 24.60 -13.30 -9.76
C GLU A 385 24.72 -12.30 -10.92
N GLU A 386 23.60 -11.84 -11.46
CA GLU A 386 23.56 -10.93 -12.62
C GLU A 386 23.75 -9.45 -12.22
N ASN A 387 23.58 -9.12 -10.94
CA ASN A 387 23.74 -7.76 -10.40
C ASN A 387 24.93 -7.63 -9.46
N ALA A 388 26.09 -8.20 -9.81
CA ALA A 388 27.29 -8.19 -8.97
C ALA A 388 27.83 -6.80 -8.54
N GLY A 389 27.34 -5.71 -9.15
CA GLY A 389 27.60 -4.33 -8.74
C GLY A 389 26.73 -3.82 -7.59
N LEU A 390 25.66 -4.54 -7.25
CA LEU A 390 24.73 -4.25 -6.17
C LEU A 390 24.89 -5.27 -5.04
N THR A 391 24.76 -4.80 -3.81
CA THR A 391 24.57 -5.68 -2.65
C THR A 391 23.14 -6.20 -2.60
N GLU A 392 22.92 -7.33 -1.93
CA GLU A 392 21.58 -7.87 -1.73
C GLU A 392 20.63 -6.85 -1.08
N THR A 393 21.10 -6.07 -0.09
CA THR A 393 20.31 -4.99 0.53
C THR A 393 19.88 -3.93 -0.49
N GLN A 394 20.75 -3.55 -1.43
CA GLN A 394 20.39 -2.59 -2.47
C GLN A 394 19.40 -3.17 -3.48
N VAL A 395 19.54 -4.45 -3.85
CA VAL A 395 18.56 -5.13 -4.70
C VAL A 395 17.18 -5.11 -4.03
N ARG A 396 17.12 -5.47 -2.74
CA ARG A 396 15.87 -5.42 -1.95
C ARG A 396 15.30 -4.02 -1.84
N GLN A 397 16.16 -3.01 -1.60
CA GLN A 397 15.72 -1.62 -1.53
C GLN A 397 15.13 -1.12 -2.85
N LEU A 398 15.74 -1.46 -3.99
CA LEU A 398 15.20 -1.09 -5.31
C LEU A 398 13.84 -1.75 -5.56
N HIS A 399 13.64 -3.01 -5.18
CA HIS A 399 12.32 -3.64 -5.26
C HIS A 399 11.31 -3.00 -4.31
N LYS A 400 11.74 -2.55 -3.13
CA LYS A 400 10.89 -1.79 -2.21
C LYS A 400 10.50 -0.43 -2.81
N ASP A 401 11.44 0.31 -3.37
CA ASP A 401 11.22 1.67 -3.87
C ASP A 401 10.33 1.69 -5.12
N TYR A 402 10.53 0.75 -6.06
CA TYR A 402 9.82 0.76 -7.34
C TYR A 402 8.56 -0.11 -7.37
N LEU A 403 8.49 -1.15 -6.53
CA LEU A 403 7.41 -2.15 -6.58
C LEU A 403 6.69 -2.30 -5.24
N ASN A 404 7.14 -1.58 -4.20
CA ASN A 404 6.63 -1.66 -2.83
C ASN A 404 6.68 -3.07 -2.22
N ILE A 405 7.74 -3.82 -2.51
CA ILE A 405 7.96 -5.14 -1.90
C ILE A 405 8.58 -5.00 -0.52
N ASP A 406 7.82 -5.32 0.52
CA ASP A 406 8.28 -5.42 1.91
C ASP A 406 9.15 -6.66 2.16
N THR A 407 8.73 -7.80 1.61
CA THR A 407 9.45 -9.07 1.76
C THR A 407 9.82 -9.63 0.39
N TYR A 408 11.09 -9.56 0.04
CA TYR A 408 11.59 -10.16 -1.19
C TYR A 408 12.31 -11.49 -0.91
N HIS A 409 11.68 -12.62 -1.14
CA HIS A 409 12.37 -13.90 -1.06
C HIS A 409 13.38 -14.04 -2.20
N ILE A 410 14.66 -14.19 -1.87
CA ILE A 410 15.71 -14.53 -2.83
C ILE A 410 16.17 -15.92 -2.43
N VAL A 411 15.79 -16.92 -3.21
CA VAL A 411 15.96 -18.35 -2.86
C VAL A 411 16.95 -19.04 -3.78
N PRO A 412 17.68 -20.07 -3.34
CA PRO A 412 18.46 -20.89 -4.26
C PRO A 412 17.58 -21.47 -5.37
N ASP A 413 18.08 -21.52 -6.61
CA ASP A 413 17.39 -22.25 -7.67
C ASP A 413 17.28 -23.74 -7.35
N ALA A 414 16.06 -24.29 -7.42
CA ALA A 414 15.79 -25.71 -7.16
C ALA A 414 15.69 -26.55 -8.46
N ASN A 415 15.83 -25.93 -9.63
CA ASN A 415 15.69 -26.62 -10.91
C ASN A 415 16.99 -27.24 -11.41
N GLY A 416 18.15 -26.67 -11.03
CA GLY A 416 19.46 -27.18 -11.41
C GLY A 416 19.80 -26.97 -12.90
N GLU A 417 19.09 -26.06 -13.56
CA GLU A 417 19.20 -25.80 -15.00
C GLU A 417 19.83 -24.43 -15.29
N TYR A 418 20.31 -24.24 -16.52
CA TYR A 418 21.04 -23.03 -16.90
C TYR A 418 20.22 -21.72 -16.75
N ILE A 419 18.89 -21.82 -16.83
CA ILE A 419 18.00 -20.65 -16.87
C ILE A 419 17.77 -20.04 -15.48
N LYS A 420 17.77 -20.88 -14.43
CA LYS A 420 17.51 -20.51 -13.03
C LYS A 420 16.28 -19.63 -12.80
N HIS A 421 15.22 -19.80 -13.58
CA HIS A 421 13.98 -19.04 -13.41
C HIS A 421 13.06 -19.72 -12.39
N ILE A 422 12.50 -18.94 -11.47
CA ILE A 422 11.52 -19.42 -10.47
C ILE A 422 10.30 -20.09 -11.12
N ASP A 423 9.83 -19.57 -12.26
CA ASP A 423 8.64 -20.06 -12.96
C ASP A 423 8.81 -21.46 -13.59
N CYS A 424 10.02 -22.01 -13.58
CA CYS A 424 10.29 -23.36 -14.05
C CYS A 424 10.04 -24.41 -12.97
N TRP A 425 9.90 -24.02 -11.70
CA TRP A 425 9.77 -24.97 -10.59
C TRP A 425 8.81 -24.55 -9.48
N ALA A 426 8.41 -23.28 -9.40
CA ALA A 426 7.38 -22.81 -8.48
C ALA A 426 6.47 -21.73 -9.08
N LYS A 427 5.26 -21.58 -8.52
CA LYS A 427 4.29 -20.56 -8.92
C LYS A 427 3.37 -20.15 -7.77
N TYR A 428 3.26 -18.86 -7.45
CA TYR A 428 2.19 -18.38 -6.59
C TYR A 428 0.84 -18.54 -7.29
N LEU A 429 -0.12 -19.12 -6.57
CA LEU A 429 -1.48 -19.40 -7.06
C LEU A 429 -2.53 -18.48 -6.44
N ASP A 430 -2.24 -17.99 -5.23
CA ASP A 430 -2.98 -16.99 -4.46
C ASP A 430 -1.98 -16.39 -3.44
N VAL A 431 -2.41 -15.45 -2.61
CA VAL A 431 -1.59 -14.75 -1.62
C VAL A 431 -0.91 -15.72 -0.65
N ASP A 432 -1.57 -16.82 -0.25
CA ASP A 432 -1.03 -17.82 0.66
C ASP A 432 -0.87 -19.22 0.03
N LYS A 433 -0.92 -19.34 -1.30
CA LYS A 433 -0.79 -20.62 -2.01
C LYS A 433 0.37 -20.60 -3.00
N ILE A 434 1.19 -21.64 -2.97
CA ILE A 434 2.30 -21.82 -3.92
C ILE A 434 2.32 -23.25 -4.45
N MET A 435 2.44 -23.41 -5.77
CA MET A 435 2.74 -24.68 -6.41
C MET A 435 4.26 -24.86 -6.47
N ILE A 436 4.77 -26.04 -6.11
CA ILE A 436 6.18 -26.42 -6.27
C ILE A 436 6.24 -27.78 -6.96
N ARG A 437 7.14 -27.93 -7.95
CA ARG A 437 7.31 -29.20 -8.65
C ARG A 437 7.70 -30.33 -7.68
N GLU A 438 7.35 -31.55 -8.03
CA GLU A 438 7.68 -32.77 -7.29
C GLU A 438 8.34 -33.75 -8.26
N VAL A 439 9.35 -34.47 -7.80
CA VAL A 439 10.14 -35.41 -8.61
C VAL A 439 10.36 -36.73 -7.83
N PRO A 440 10.66 -37.85 -8.51
CA PRO A 440 11.04 -39.08 -7.83
C PRO A 440 12.23 -38.90 -6.88
N VAL A 441 12.32 -39.71 -5.83
CA VAL A 441 13.41 -39.68 -4.83
C VAL A 441 14.80 -39.91 -5.42
N GLU A 442 14.86 -40.55 -6.59
CA GLU A 442 16.09 -40.79 -7.35
C GLU A 442 16.46 -39.66 -8.31
N HIS A 443 15.61 -38.64 -8.45
CA HIS A 443 15.87 -37.48 -9.29
C HIS A 443 17.00 -36.63 -8.69
N ILE A 444 17.87 -36.10 -9.55
CA ILE A 444 19.07 -35.38 -9.09
C ILE A 444 18.75 -34.06 -8.36
N GLN A 445 17.59 -33.45 -8.62
CA GLN A 445 17.10 -32.26 -7.90
C GLN A 445 16.17 -32.54 -6.72
N TYR A 446 15.98 -33.80 -6.32
CA TYR A 446 15.03 -34.13 -5.25
C TYR A 446 15.32 -33.34 -3.96
N ASP A 447 16.58 -33.33 -3.51
CA ASP A 447 16.96 -32.68 -2.25
C ASP A 447 16.77 -31.15 -2.31
N GLU A 448 17.10 -30.50 -3.43
CA GLU A 448 16.91 -29.06 -3.61
C GLU A 448 15.44 -28.65 -3.64
N ILE A 449 14.59 -29.46 -4.28
CA ILE A 449 13.14 -29.23 -4.36
C ILE A 449 12.50 -29.40 -2.99
N GLU A 450 12.83 -30.45 -2.24
CA GLU A 450 12.30 -30.63 -0.88
C GLU A 450 12.81 -29.55 0.08
N ALA A 451 14.04 -29.06 -0.11
CA ALA A 451 14.54 -27.91 0.67
C ALA A 451 13.76 -26.62 0.37
N ALA A 452 13.33 -26.40 -0.88
CA ALA A 452 12.46 -25.28 -1.23
C ALA A 452 11.07 -25.42 -0.59
N VAL A 453 10.53 -26.64 -0.53
CA VAL A 453 9.25 -26.93 0.14
C VAL A 453 9.35 -26.62 1.63
N ASP A 454 10.35 -27.16 2.32
CA ASP A 454 10.62 -26.87 3.74
C ASP A 454 10.75 -25.36 3.98
N TYR A 455 11.39 -24.64 3.06
CA TYR A 455 11.52 -23.19 3.13
C TYR A 455 10.16 -22.50 3.08
N PHE A 456 9.35 -22.74 2.04
CA PHE A 456 8.07 -22.06 1.87
C PHE A 456 7.04 -22.44 2.93
N GLU A 457 6.99 -23.71 3.38
CA GLU A 457 6.12 -24.13 4.49
C GLU A 457 6.44 -23.40 5.81
N SER A 458 7.68 -22.94 5.98
CA SER A 458 8.11 -22.15 7.15
C SER A 458 7.91 -20.63 6.99
N GLN A 459 7.59 -20.13 5.79
CA GLN A 459 7.35 -18.72 5.54
C GLN A 459 5.90 -18.33 5.84
N ILE A 460 5.71 -17.06 6.21
CA ILE A 460 4.40 -16.46 6.48
C ILE A 460 4.00 -15.59 5.28
N SER A 461 2.81 -15.83 4.72
CA SER A 461 2.24 -15.07 3.60
C SER A 461 1.80 -13.66 4.02
N ALA A 462 1.38 -12.81 3.08
CA ALA A 462 0.75 -11.53 3.42
C ALA A 462 -0.61 -11.71 4.13
N TYR A 463 -1.31 -12.82 3.88
CA TYR A 463 -2.44 -13.26 4.71
C TYR A 463 -2.02 -13.76 6.09
N GLY A 464 -0.73 -13.66 6.45
CA GLY A 464 -0.12 -13.96 7.73
C GLY A 464 -0.45 -15.34 8.30
N THR A 465 -0.76 -16.26 7.40
CA THR A 465 -0.78 -17.70 7.58
C THR A 465 0.48 -18.27 6.93
N PRO A 466 0.98 -19.45 7.36
CA PRO A 466 1.98 -20.15 6.58
C PRO A 466 1.51 -20.43 5.15
N TYR A 467 2.42 -20.46 4.19
CA TYR A 467 2.05 -20.84 2.82
C TYR A 467 1.50 -22.26 2.76
N GLN A 468 0.43 -22.43 2.00
CA GLN A 468 -0.10 -23.71 1.56
C GLN A 468 0.70 -24.16 0.35
N VAL A 469 1.61 -25.11 0.54
CA VAL A 469 2.44 -25.66 -0.53
C VAL A 469 1.69 -26.81 -1.22
N TYR A 470 1.38 -26.62 -2.49
CA TYR A 470 0.83 -27.63 -3.39
C TYR A 470 1.94 -28.22 -4.25
N ARG A 471 1.77 -29.49 -4.65
CA ARG A 471 2.78 -30.25 -5.39
C ARG A 471 2.25 -30.69 -6.76
N VAL A 472 3.12 -30.64 -7.76
CA VAL A 472 2.84 -31.15 -9.12
C VAL A 472 3.94 -32.09 -9.57
N TYR A 473 3.59 -33.33 -9.88
CA TYR A 473 4.56 -34.38 -10.18
C TYR A 473 5.11 -34.26 -11.61
N THR A 474 6.44 -34.17 -11.71
CA THR A 474 7.21 -33.86 -12.93
C THR A 474 8.38 -34.84 -13.12
N PRO A 475 8.14 -36.15 -13.19
CA PRO A 475 9.21 -37.15 -13.16
C PRO A 475 10.16 -37.11 -14.35
N ASN A 476 9.79 -36.44 -15.45
CA ASN A 476 10.64 -36.21 -16.62
C ASN A 476 10.80 -34.72 -16.92
N ASP A 477 10.79 -33.88 -15.87
CA ASP A 477 10.91 -32.42 -15.97
C ASP A 477 9.81 -31.76 -16.81
N GLU A 478 8.59 -32.29 -16.76
CA GLU A 478 7.44 -31.67 -17.41
C GLU A 478 7.20 -30.24 -16.85
N PRO A 479 6.97 -29.22 -17.69
CA PRO A 479 6.96 -27.81 -17.26
C PRO A 479 5.62 -27.37 -16.63
N TYR A 480 4.99 -28.21 -15.81
CA TYR A 480 3.63 -27.95 -15.30
C TYR A 480 3.52 -26.73 -14.39
N SER A 481 4.60 -26.27 -13.76
CA SER A 481 4.67 -24.99 -13.02
C SER A 481 4.59 -23.76 -13.94
N ASN A 482 4.95 -23.92 -15.21
CA ASN A 482 5.08 -22.84 -16.20
C ASN A 482 3.74 -22.54 -16.90
N CYS A 483 2.66 -22.46 -16.12
CA CYS A 483 1.32 -22.13 -16.57
C CYS A 483 1.03 -20.62 -16.50
N LEU A 484 -0.01 -20.18 -17.22
CA LEU A 484 -0.55 -18.83 -17.11
C LEU A 484 -1.84 -18.88 -16.29
N ILE A 485 -1.92 -18.08 -15.22
CA ILE A 485 -3.20 -17.78 -14.58
C ILE A 485 -3.80 -16.58 -15.32
N LEU A 486 -5.04 -16.71 -15.76
CA LEU A 486 -5.76 -15.67 -16.47
C LEU A 486 -7.20 -15.66 -15.97
N ASN A 487 -7.50 -14.69 -15.10
CA ASN A 487 -8.84 -14.56 -14.50
C ASN A 487 -9.27 -15.86 -13.80
N ASP A 488 -10.35 -16.50 -14.24
CA ASP A 488 -10.85 -17.77 -13.71
C ASP A 488 -10.28 -19.00 -14.43
N LYS A 489 -9.29 -18.82 -15.32
CA LYS A 489 -8.64 -19.90 -16.07
C LYS A 489 -7.18 -20.11 -15.67
N VAL A 490 -6.71 -21.35 -15.79
CA VAL A 490 -5.29 -21.70 -15.75
C VAL A 490 -4.93 -22.45 -17.03
N LEU A 491 -4.12 -21.83 -17.88
CA LEU A 491 -3.64 -22.44 -19.13
C LEU A 491 -2.34 -23.20 -18.84
N LEU A 492 -2.44 -24.53 -18.81
CA LEU A 492 -1.38 -25.43 -18.37
C LEU A 492 -0.63 -26.02 -19.57
N PRO A 493 0.71 -25.89 -19.66
CA PRO A 493 1.48 -26.62 -20.67
C PRO A 493 1.48 -28.12 -20.35
N ILE A 494 0.95 -28.94 -21.25
CA ILE A 494 0.93 -30.40 -21.13
C ILE A 494 1.81 -31.06 -22.21
N MET A 495 2.31 -32.25 -21.92
CA MET A 495 3.31 -32.94 -22.76
C MET A 495 2.69 -34.04 -23.65
N GLY A 496 1.39 -34.32 -23.51
CA GLY A 496 0.72 -35.46 -24.14
C GLY A 496 1.10 -36.80 -23.50
N GLY A 497 1.51 -36.76 -22.22
CA GLY A 497 2.09 -37.87 -21.47
C GLY A 497 1.17 -38.43 -20.38
N SER A 498 1.66 -39.43 -19.66
CA SER A 498 0.87 -40.13 -18.62
C SER A 498 0.68 -39.34 -17.32
N TRP A 499 1.23 -38.12 -17.21
CA TRP A 499 1.20 -37.32 -15.99
C TRP A 499 0.39 -36.03 -16.15
N ASP A 500 -0.14 -35.77 -17.35
CA ASP A 500 -0.87 -34.54 -17.65
C ASP A 500 -2.18 -34.48 -16.83
N ASP A 501 -2.92 -35.59 -16.74
CA ASP A 501 -4.20 -35.66 -16.02
C ASP A 501 -4.00 -35.44 -14.50
N GLU A 502 -2.95 -36.04 -13.92
CA GLU A 502 -2.57 -35.82 -12.53
C GLU A 502 -2.12 -34.38 -12.27
N ALA A 503 -1.39 -33.76 -13.20
CA ALA A 503 -0.99 -32.36 -13.09
C ALA A 503 -2.20 -31.43 -13.10
N ILE A 504 -3.16 -31.66 -14.00
CA ILE A 504 -4.43 -30.93 -14.03
C ILE A 504 -5.17 -31.08 -12.69
N ALA A 505 -5.23 -32.30 -12.14
CA ALA A 505 -5.88 -32.56 -10.86
C ALA A 505 -5.20 -31.83 -9.69
N SER A 506 -3.87 -31.73 -9.68
CA SER A 506 -3.13 -30.93 -8.68
C SER A 506 -3.55 -29.46 -8.70
N TYR A 507 -3.69 -28.86 -9.89
CA TYR A 507 -4.15 -27.47 -10.01
C TYR A 507 -5.63 -27.32 -9.63
N GLN A 508 -6.50 -28.26 -10.00
CA GLN A 508 -7.91 -28.26 -9.59
C GLN A 508 -8.07 -28.31 -8.06
N ALA A 509 -7.19 -29.04 -7.37
CA ALA A 509 -7.17 -29.10 -5.91
C ALA A 509 -6.63 -27.81 -5.28
N ALA A 510 -5.64 -27.17 -5.92
CA ALA A 510 -5.01 -25.95 -5.41
C ALA A 510 -5.85 -24.68 -5.66
N MET A 511 -6.58 -24.66 -6.77
CA MET A 511 -7.36 -23.51 -7.25
C MET A 511 -8.82 -23.92 -7.50
N PRO A 512 -9.60 -24.23 -6.46
CA PRO A 512 -11.00 -24.64 -6.63
C PRO A 512 -11.82 -23.59 -7.39
N GLY A 513 -12.59 -24.04 -8.37
CA GLY A 513 -13.44 -23.18 -9.21
C GLY A 513 -12.78 -22.66 -10.48
N TYR A 514 -11.44 -22.64 -10.54
CA TYR A 514 -10.74 -22.27 -11.77
C TYR A 514 -10.88 -23.35 -12.85
N GLU A 515 -11.00 -22.93 -14.10
CA GLU A 515 -10.97 -23.82 -15.26
C GLU A 515 -9.52 -24.12 -15.65
N ILE A 516 -9.09 -25.38 -15.45
CA ILE A 516 -7.74 -25.82 -15.77
C ILE A 516 -7.73 -26.44 -17.17
N ILE A 517 -7.02 -25.81 -18.11
CA ILE A 517 -7.04 -26.18 -19.54
C ILE A 517 -5.63 -26.53 -20.01
N GLY A 518 -5.45 -27.77 -20.46
CA GLY A 518 -4.16 -28.26 -20.95
C GLY A 518 -3.92 -27.96 -22.42
N PHE A 519 -2.76 -27.38 -22.75
CA PHE A 519 -2.32 -27.16 -24.13
C PHE A 519 -1.00 -27.87 -24.43
N THR A 520 -0.96 -28.62 -25.53
CA THR A 520 0.29 -29.14 -26.10
C THR A 520 1.02 -28.07 -26.90
N GLY A 521 2.35 -28.13 -26.95
CA GLY A 521 3.16 -27.22 -27.74
C GLY A 521 4.62 -27.68 -27.82
N THR A 522 5.48 -26.82 -28.33
CA THR A 522 6.94 -27.05 -28.30
C THR A 522 7.50 -26.59 -26.96
N TRP A 523 7.01 -27.20 -25.88
CA TRP A 523 7.40 -26.87 -24.52
C TRP A 523 8.70 -27.58 -24.14
N GLU A 524 9.47 -26.91 -23.30
CA GLU A 524 10.68 -27.42 -22.66
C GLU A 524 10.56 -27.21 -21.15
N SER A 525 11.30 -27.99 -20.36
CA SER A 525 11.35 -27.86 -18.89
C SER A 525 11.78 -26.46 -18.41
N THR A 526 12.44 -25.70 -19.30
CA THR A 526 12.97 -24.35 -19.05
C THR A 526 12.29 -23.26 -19.88
N ASP A 527 11.28 -23.61 -20.68
CA ASP A 527 10.55 -22.68 -21.55
C ASP A 527 9.22 -23.28 -22.01
N ALA A 528 8.11 -22.83 -21.43
CA ALA A 528 6.78 -23.25 -21.84
C ALA A 528 5.79 -22.06 -21.94
N LEU A 529 4.56 -22.23 -21.48
CA LEU A 529 3.48 -21.30 -21.76
C LEU A 529 3.67 -19.96 -21.03
N HIS A 530 4.05 -20.00 -19.75
CA HIS A 530 4.26 -18.80 -18.94
C HIS A 530 5.39 -17.94 -19.50
N CYS A 531 6.51 -18.54 -19.94
CA CYS A 531 7.66 -17.82 -20.51
C CYS A 531 7.30 -17.03 -21.79
N ARG A 532 6.20 -17.38 -22.45
CA ARG A 532 5.81 -16.84 -23.77
C ARG A 532 4.56 -15.94 -23.70
N THR A 533 4.11 -15.62 -22.49
CA THR A 533 2.90 -14.85 -22.22
C THR A 533 3.14 -13.87 -21.06
N ARG A 534 2.46 -12.73 -21.08
CA ARG A 534 2.49 -11.75 -19.98
C ARG A 534 1.11 -11.13 -19.78
N GLY A 535 0.54 -11.29 -18.59
CA GLY A 535 -0.74 -10.65 -18.25
C GLY A 535 -0.66 -9.13 -18.35
N ILE A 536 -1.75 -8.53 -18.83
CA ILE A 536 -1.99 -7.08 -18.76
C ILE A 536 -3.18 -6.90 -17.82
N PRO A 537 -2.96 -6.25 -16.65
CA PRO A 537 -4.01 -6.03 -15.68
C PRO A 537 -5.08 -5.16 -16.30
N ASP A 538 -6.30 -5.30 -15.80
CA ASP A 538 -7.36 -4.38 -16.11
C ASP A 538 -7.02 -2.98 -15.59
N LEU A 539 -6.77 -2.02 -16.50
CA LEU A 539 -6.38 -0.66 -16.12
C LEU A 539 -7.51 0.11 -15.40
N GLY A 540 -8.75 -0.39 -15.47
CA GLY A 540 -9.88 0.12 -14.70
C GLY A 540 -10.29 -0.78 -13.53
N MET A 541 -9.43 -1.72 -13.12
CA MET A 541 -9.73 -2.78 -12.15
C MET A 541 -10.53 -2.29 -10.94
N LEU A 542 -11.54 -3.09 -10.56
CA LEU A 542 -12.21 -2.96 -9.27
C LEU A 542 -11.49 -3.87 -8.26
N TYR A 543 -10.61 -3.27 -7.47
CA TYR A 543 -9.73 -4.01 -6.58
C TYR A 543 -10.29 -4.09 -5.16
N ILE A 544 -10.38 -5.31 -4.63
CA ILE A 544 -10.79 -5.60 -3.26
C ILE A 544 -9.58 -6.15 -2.50
N GLN A 545 -8.97 -5.32 -1.66
CA GLN A 545 -7.93 -5.74 -0.72
C GLN A 545 -8.57 -6.15 0.60
N HIS A 546 -8.25 -7.37 1.03
CA HIS A 546 -8.75 -7.92 2.29
C HIS A 546 -7.72 -8.86 2.89
N PHE A 547 -7.51 -8.74 4.21
CA PHE A 547 -6.72 -9.68 4.98
C PHE A 547 -7.66 -10.61 5.75
N PRO A 548 -7.64 -11.92 5.47
CA PRO A 548 -8.54 -12.86 6.10
C PRO A 548 -8.45 -12.82 7.61
N VAL A 549 -9.61 -12.91 8.26
CA VAL A 549 -9.69 -13.00 9.72
C VAL A 549 -8.93 -14.21 10.24
N ARG A 550 -8.03 -13.98 11.21
CA ARG A 550 -7.20 -15.01 11.84
C ARG A 550 -7.55 -15.23 13.30
N GLY A 551 -7.14 -16.41 13.77
CA GLY A 551 -7.02 -16.73 15.18
C GLY A 551 -8.34 -16.94 15.92
N PRO A 552 -8.26 -17.28 17.21
CA PRO A 552 -9.42 -17.47 18.04
C PRO A 552 -10.22 -16.17 18.20
N LYS A 553 -11.54 -16.22 18.00
CA LYS A 553 -12.45 -15.07 18.24
C LYS A 553 -13.22 -15.26 19.54
N PRO A 554 -13.33 -14.23 20.40
CA PRO A 554 -14.11 -14.29 21.63
C PRO A 554 -15.53 -14.77 21.37
N ASP A 555 -16.09 -15.53 22.30
CA ASP A 555 -17.44 -16.08 22.17
C ASP A 555 -18.49 -14.95 22.12
N SER A 556 -19.49 -15.12 21.27
CA SER A 556 -20.67 -14.25 21.19
C SER A 556 -20.44 -12.77 20.80
N GLU A 557 -19.21 -12.36 20.49
CA GLU A 557 -18.91 -11.01 19.98
C GLU A 557 -19.02 -10.93 18.45
N PRO A 558 -19.51 -9.82 17.88
CA PRO A 558 -19.48 -9.60 16.44
C PRO A 558 -18.04 -9.65 15.89
N ILE A 559 -17.87 -10.36 14.77
CA ILE A 559 -16.58 -10.50 14.10
C ILE A 559 -16.51 -9.46 12.98
N GLU A 560 -15.62 -8.49 13.14
CA GLU A 560 -15.40 -7.43 12.15
C GLU A 560 -14.64 -7.98 10.93
N ILE A 561 -15.16 -7.69 9.74
CA ILE A 561 -14.53 -7.91 8.44
C ILE A 561 -14.25 -6.54 7.82
N LYS A 562 -12.98 -6.29 7.50
CA LYS A 562 -12.54 -5.04 6.86
C LYS A 562 -12.07 -5.31 5.44
N ALA A 563 -12.43 -4.46 4.51
CA ALA A 563 -11.87 -4.46 3.16
C ALA A 563 -11.56 -3.04 2.72
N LYS A 564 -10.63 -2.93 1.79
CA LYS A 564 -10.41 -1.72 1.02
C LYS A 564 -10.85 -1.99 -0.42
N ILE A 565 -11.73 -1.15 -0.95
CA ILE A 565 -12.34 -1.33 -2.26
C ILE A 565 -12.01 -0.11 -3.12
N THR A 566 -11.18 -0.31 -4.14
CA THR A 566 -10.71 0.76 -5.04
C THR A 566 -11.20 0.49 -6.44
N ALA A 567 -11.98 1.41 -7.01
CA ALA A 567 -12.32 1.40 -8.43
C ALA A 567 -11.28 2.23 -9.20
N TYR A 568 -10.27 1.58 -9.78
CA TYR A 568 -9.24 2.26 -10.57
C TYR A 568 -9.81 2.89 -11.86
N SER A 569 -11.02 2.50 -12.27
CA SER A 569 -11.79 3.17 -13.31
C SER A 569 -12.19 4.62 -12.94
N GLY A 570 -12.07 5.01 -11.66
CA GLY A 570 -12.61 6.26 -11.12
C GLY A 570 -14.14 6.27 -11.01
N SER A 571 -14.80 5.13 -11.23
CA SER A 571 -16.26 5.01 -11.17
C SER A 571 -16.75 4.84 -9.74
N ASP A 572 -17.98 5.31 -9.48
CA ASP A 572 -18.61 5.14 -8.17
C ASP A 572 -18.84 3.66 -7.84
N ILE A 573 -18.55 3.27 -6.60
CA ILE A 573 -18.93 1.96 -6.06
C ILE A 573 -20.46 1.90 -5.93
N THR A 574 -21.06 0.85 -6.49
CA THR A 574 -22.51 0.62 -6.53
C THR A 574 -22.97 -0.48 -5.60
N ALA A 575 -22.09 -1.43 -5.25
CA ALA A 575 -22.32 -2.44 -4.23
C ALA A 575 -21.01 -2.74 -3.47
N GLN A 576 -21.13 -3.00 -2.18
CA GLN A 576 -20.06 -3.43 -1.30
C GLN A 576 -20.66 -4.33 -0.22
N GLU A 577 -20.36 -5.62 -0.28
CA GLU A 577 -21.11 -6.65 0.45
C GLU A 577 -20.16 -7.68 1.05
N LEU A 578 -20.43 -8.03 2.31
CA LEU A 578 -19.90 -9.21 2.96
C LEU A 578 -20.90 -10.35 2.77
N CYS A 579 -20.47 -11.41 2.08
CA CYS A 579 -21.23 -12.63 1.91
C CYS A 579 -20.67 -13.70 2.83
N TRP A 580 -21.40 -14.13 3.86
CA TRP A 580 -20.94 -15.15 4.81
C TRP A 580 -21.98 -16.24 5.10
N LYS A 581 -21.53 -17.41 5.54
CA LYS A 581 -22.40 -18.50 6.04
C LYS A 581 -21.67 -19.38 7.04
N LEU A 582 -22.44 -20.17 7.79
CA LEU A 582 -21.87 -21.36 8.43
C LEU A 582 -21.61 -22.42 7.36
N SER A 583 -20.52 -23.18 7.49
CA SER A 583 -20.19 -24.29 6.58
C SER A 583 -21.29 -25.36 6.48
N THR A 584 -22.16 -25.46 7.49
CA THR A 584 -23.33 -26.35 7.52
C THR A 584 -24.55 -25.78 6.81
N GLU A 585 -24.54 -24.50 6.43
CA GLU A 585 -25.64 -23.80 5.78
C GLU A 585 -25.48 -23.81 4.25
N PRO A 586 -26.60 -23.90 3.50
CA PRO A 586 -26.56 -23.96 2.05
C PRO A 586 -26.44 -22.57 1.38
N THR A 587 -26.76 -21.48 2.08
CA THR A 587 -26.92 -20.14 1.50
C THR A 587 -26.11 -19.09 2.26
N TYR A 588 -25.55 -18.13 1.53
CA TYR A 588 -24.87 -16.96 2.11
C TYR A 588 -25.86 -15.92 2.61
N HIS A 589 -25.59 -15.38 3.79
CA HIS A 589 -26.13 -14.12 4.27
C HIS A 589 -25.35 -12.99 3.62
N VAL A 590 -26.06 -12.02 3.03
CA VAL A 590 -25.46 -10.85 2.39
C VAL A 590 -25.63 -9.65 3.31
N VAL A 591 -24.51 -9.03 3.69
CA VAL A 591 -24.47 -7.91 4.61
C VAL A 591 -23.81 -6.72 3.91
N PRO A 592 -24.51 -5.59 3.71
CA PRO A 592 -23.89 -4.40 3.16
C PRO A 592 -22.74 -3.91 4.04
N MET A 593 -21.60 -3.60 3.42
CA MET A 593 -20.47 -3.00 4.13
C MET A 593 -20.66 -1.49 4.27
N SER A 594 -20.29 -0.96 5.42
CA SER A 594 -20.34 0.47 5.73
C SER A 594 -18.97 1.09 5.49
N GLN A 595 -18.94 2.19 4.75
CA GLN A 595 -17.72 2.98 4.53
C GLN A 595 -17.27 3.62 5.85
N VAL A 596 -16.01 3.43 6.22
CA VAL A 596 -15.40 4.01 7.42
C VAL A 596 -14.74 5.34 7.05
N THR A 597 -13.82 5.30 6.08
CA THR A 597 -13.14 6.46 5.51
C THR A 597 -12.56 6.10 4.14
N GLY A 598 -12.50 7.05 3.21
CA GLY A 598 -11.94 6.82 1.87
C GLY A 598 -12.49 5.55 1.22
N ASN A 599 -11.60 4.65 0.80
CA ASN A 599 -11.92 3.35 0.21
C ASN A 599 -12.01 2.21 1.24
N GLN A 600 -12.06 2.49 2.55
CA GLN A 600 -12.13 1.48 3.60
C GLN A 600 -13.57 1.19 4.01
N TYR A 601 -13.92 -0.09 4.07
CA TYR A 601 -15.25 -0.61 4.37
C TYR A 601 -15.20 -1.66 5.48
N THR A 602 -16.24 -1.70 6.31
CA THR A 602 -16.38 -2.67 7.39
C THR A 602 -17.78 -3.28 7.42
N ALA A 603 -17.86 -4.55 7.78
CA ALA A 603 -19.10 -5.27 8.10
C ALA A 603 -18.87 -6.25 9.23
N PHE A 604 -19.95 -6.73 9.85
CA PHE A 604 -19.88 -7.63 11.00
C PHE A 604 -20.60 -8.93 10.73
N ILE A 605 -19.92 -10.05 11.00
CA ILE A 605 -20.58 -11.34 11.18
C ILE A 605 -21.10 -11.40 12.62
N PRO A 606 -22.40 -11.65 12.86
CA PRO A 606 -22.94 -11.80 14.20
C PRO A 606 -22.18 -12.88 14.99
N GLY A 607 -21.99 -12.67 16.29
CA GLY A 607 -21.27 -13.59 17.15
C GLY A 607 -21.80 -15.02 17.04
N GLN A 608 -20.89 -15.99 16.91
CA GLN A 608 -21.19 -17.41 16.75
C GLN A 608 -20.69 -18.22 17.95
N VAL A 609 -21.22 -19.44 18.10
CA VAL A 609 -20.77 -20.37 19.14
C VAL A 609 -19.42 -21.01 18.78
N PRO A 610 -18.55 -21.30 19.76
CA PRO A 610 -17.30 -22.02 19.51
C PRO A 610 -17.51 -23.36 18.80
N GLY A 611 -16.57 -23.71 17.92
CA GLY A 611 -16.53 -24.95 17.15
C GLY A 611 -17.22 -24.89 15.79
N VAL A 612 -17.86 -23.77 15.42
CA VAL A 612 -18.43 -23.61 14.07
C VAL A 612 -17.39 -23.06 13.09
N THR A 613 -17.44 -23.58 11.87
CA THR A 613 -16.63 -23.07 10.75
C THR A 613 -17.48 -22.13 9.90
N ILE A 614 -16.94 -20.92 9.67
CA ILE A 614 -17.53 -19.86 8.85
C ILE A 614 -16.83 -19.84 7.50
N GLN A 615 -17.61 -19.63 6.44
CA GLN A 615 -17.13 -19.35 5.10
C GLN A 615 -17.60 -17.96 4.68
N TYR A 616 -16.74 -17.14 4.10
CA TYR A 616 -17.13 -15.82 3.61
C TYR A 616 -16.29 -15.37 2.42
N TYR A 617 -16.81 -14.42 1.67
CA TYR A 617 -16.09 -13.67 0.64
C TYR A 617 -16.63 -12.24 0.63
N ILE A 618 -15.89 -11.34 0.01
CA ILE A 618 -16.31 -9.95 -0.18
C ILE A 618 -16.69 -9.77 -1.64
N HIS A 619 -17.76 -9.03 -1.89
CA HIS A 619 -18.28 -8.73 -3.22
C HIS A 619 -18.35 -7.20 -3.37
N ALA A 620 -17.94 -6.69 -4.53
CA ALA A 620 -18.12 -5.30 -4.88
C ALA A 620 -18.45 -5.14 -6.37
N SER A 621 -19.23 -4.12 -6.69
CA SER A 621 -19.53 -3.72 -8.07
C SER A 621 -19.42 -2.21 -8.23
N ASP A 622 -19.04 -1.73 -9.40
CA ASP A 622 -18.92 -0.29 -9.70
C ASP A 622 -19.78 0.16 -10.89
N ALA A 623 -19.90 1.48 -11.07
CA ALA A 623 -20.69 2.06 -12.16
C ALA A 623 -20.08 1.86 -13.56
N SER A 624 -18.85 1.35 -13.66
CA SER A 624 -18.25 0.94 -14.93
C SER A 624 -18.78 -0.40 -15.43
N GLY A 625 -19.45 -1.16 -14.55
CA GLY A 625 -19.99 -2.49 -14.81
C GLY A 625 -19.07 -3.62 -14.36
N ARG A 626 -18.00 -3.32 -13.62
CA ARG A 626 -17.14 -4.35 -13.00
C ARG A 626 -17.83 -4.93 -11.78
N ASP A 627 -17.62 -6.22 -11.58
CA ASP A 627 -18.27 -7.04 -10.56
C ASP A 627 -17.24 -8.06 -10.08
N GLU A 628 -16.72 -7.86 -8.88
CA GLU A 628 -15.52 -8.57 -8.40
C GLU A 628 -15.74 -9.15 -7.01
N THR A 629 -14.98 -10.20 -6.71
CA THR A 629 -14.94 -10.81 -5.39
C THR A 629 -13.53 -10.90 -4.84
N ASN A 630 -13.42 -10.98 -3.51
CA ASN A 630 -12.20 -11.42 -2.83
C ASN A 630 -12.50 -12.66 -1.98
N PRO A 631 -11.87 -13.82 -2.27
CA PRO A 631 -10.90 -14.07 -3.36
C PRO A 631 -11.51 -13.90 -4.77
N LEU A 632 -10.66 -13.79 -5.81
CA LEU A 632 -11.12 -13.49 -7.19
C LEU A 632 -12.18 -14.48 -7.69
N ILE A 633 -12.01 -15.78 -7.38
CA ILE A 633 -12.95 -16.82 -7.81
C ILE A 633 -14.27 -16.82 -7.00
N GLY A 634 -14.26 -16.20 -5.82
CA GLY A 634 -15.44 -16.04 -4.96
C GLY A 634 -15.89 -17.34 -4.30
N ILE A 635 -17.14 -17.75 -4.57
CA ILE A 635 -17.83 -18.87 -3.89
C ILE A 635 -17.06 -20.21 -3.90
N PRO A 636 -16.36 -20.61 -4.98
CA PRO A 636 -15.65 -21.89 -5.02
C PRO A 636 -14.50 -22.02 -4.03
N ASP A 637 -13.89 -20.90 -3.62
CA ASP A 637 -12.74 -20.87 -2.71
C ASP A 637 -12.88 -19.71 -1.71
N PRO A 638 -13.89 -19.75 -0.82
CA PRO A 638 -14.15 -18.66 0.12
C PRO A 638 -13.11 -18.64 1.24
N HIS A 639 -12.93 -17.50 1.89
CA HIS A 639 -12.20 -17.42 3.15
C HIS A 639 -12.86 -18.29 4.22
N VAL A 640 -12.05 -19.03 4.98
CA VAL A 640 -12.53 -19.97 6.00
C VAL A 640 -11.82 -19.75 7.33
N PHE A 641 -12.58 -19.72 8.43
CA PHE A 641 -12.02 -19.81 9.78
C PHE A 641 -12.99 -20.51 10.74
N THR A 642 -12.46 -20.99 11.86
CA THR A 642 -13.23 -21.65 12.92
C THR A 642 -13.28 -20.77 14.16
N VAL A 643 -14.46 -20.57 14.72
CA VAL A 643 -14.67 -19.87 15.99
C VAL A 643 -14.23 -20.80 17.13
N THR A 644 -13.48 -20.30 18.10
CA THR A 644 -12.79 -21.13 19.12
C THR A 644 -13.13 -20.74 20.54
#